data_AF-J0CYB3-F1
#
_entry.id   AF-J0CYB3-F1
#
_cell.length_a   1.000
_cell.length_b   1.000
_cell.length_c   1.000
_cell.angle_alpha   90.00
_cell.angle_beta   90.00
_cell.angle_gamma   90.00
#
_symmetry.space_group_name_H-M   'P 1'
#
loop_
_entity.id
_entity.type
_entity.pdbx_description
1 polymer ?
#
loop_
_entity_poly.entity_id
_entity_poly.type
_entity_poly.pdbx_seq_one_letter_code
_entity_poly.pdbx_strand_id
1 'polypeptide(L)'
;MMLPFSASLKLVEQQGLVFLGAGPCLVHGQVQVSLPFARPLGDIVIRHVVRYTLNIPGHKIEQGELQSTETRITLPQALSSGRKSLAWSLQLPSDTPATVKCSRGSIRHSIEVSTTSTSTEIRDAKELRVVKMPSSETNEDHWRRRLLGVLDDLGVRTSDLLMKHSEEYPKPYAVTLTAPQLMVGGPLDFHLDLPSVREDVHVHTVSVHVNERTALISPSDAKRTYVTNLEYLVLHLDTSTLQSSSSSSSSSQDQSHRLAAARMTGLSAAPPLARGLEFERLSRLPTDGAVQPSLSSSTSPICVSHDLVIAVKYSVGSSGKVRMAKMSAAVDLASLVIFPTRSSFPVCTLLQTRDQIRVALWSMQDLPGDILFRIFDELPLSSIIRSSHVSRIWRALALGHPKFCRDIEFRHLEEVAPSNSVAGLLVARAQSATGIVNLHLHVSHPSGFVEAALLPLVSQCMHRAVDLHVMVHPSFAAQLVRAVSYPAPQLERLRLDLHDPQTKLTILELHPDFLAGAAPRLTTFHTRGFSCTPGSSAIPALASVKTLIYGPLHYAPAQDFSFFIRMLKCFPRLECLRLSGQRWTGSWGNFALRPPPHTVDLNSVSPVSSEVLNALATPNTKIITTPGSYLRGDDFSFLAAQLTGPLTLEIHLPPNANMYYVRLRDEHGRVRQMNYIDLSYAGYWESEVPGNLVGSFTPLVWRITHIAVRSELWENLLMLAPELPAVTHVTVYVDGASAAGNGAALAPVACPALCVVEISSNNGGSVGVTWLAGLLGHTLGARARRRLSLVLDGCNIEGDPNLIWGYFADVSLVPHDAR
;
A
#
# COMPACT_ATOMS: atom_id res chain seq x y z
N MET A 1 38.02 -50.69 27.82
CA MET A 1 38.17 -49.22 27.87
C MET A 1 36.82 -48.59 27.61
N MET A 2 36.12 -48.11 28.64
CA MET A 2 34.92 -47.27 28.44
C MET A 2 35.41 -45.85 28.13
N LEU A 3 35.02 -45.30 26.98
CA LEU A 3 35.25 -43.89 26.67
C LEU A 3 34.52 -43.04 27.73
N PRO A 4 35.17 -42.03 28.34
CA PRO A 4 34.50 -41.15 29.28
C PRO A 4 33.45 -40.34 28.51
N PHE A 5 32.18 -40.67 28.69
CA PHE A 5 31.09 -39.82 28.22
C PHE A 5 31.14 -38.51 29.03
N SER A 6 31.56 -37.42 28.40
CA SER A 6 31.56 -36.08 28.99
C SER A 6 30.18 -35.45 28.92
N ALA A 7 29.88 -34.49 29.80
CA ALA A 7 28.68 -33.67 29.62
C ALA A 7 28.88 -32.80 28.40
N SER A 8 27.81 -32.58 27.64
CA SER A 8 27.80 -31.64 26.53
C SER A 8 26.73 -30.58 26.72
N LEU A 9 27.05 -29.39 26.26
CA LEU A 9 26.19 -28.23 26.23
C LEU A 9 26.10 -27.81 24.76
N LYS A 10 24.90 -27.57 24.25
CA LYS A 10 24.70 -27.18 22.86
C LYS A 10 23.61 -26.13 22.74
N LEU A 11 23.87 -25.04 22.04
CA LEU A 11 22.83 -24.09 21.64
C LEU A 11 21.96 -24.73 20.55
N VAL A 12 20.64 -24.74 20.74
CA VAL A 12 19.66 -25.33 19.81
C VAL A 12 18.59 -24.27 19.53
N GLU A 13 18.11 -24.20 18.27
CA GLU A 13 17.00 -23.30 17.87
C GLU A 13 17.18 -21.84 18.33
N GLN A 14 18.30 -21.21 17.94
CA GLN A 14 18.52 -19.79 18.20
C GLN A 14 18.21 -18.95 16.97
N GLN A 15 17.85 -17.69 17.21
CA GLN A 15 17.84 -16.68 16.16
C GLN A 15 19.27 -16.49 15.64
N GLY A 16 19.51 -16.80 14.36
CA GLY A 16 20.80 -16.54 13.70
C GLY A 16 20.96 -15.11 13.21
N LEU A 17 19.87 -14.34 13.20
CA LEU A 17 19.77 -12.99 12.69
C LEU A 17 18.84 -12.17 13.58
N VAL A 18 19.27 -10.97 13.95
CA VAL A 18 18.54 -10.04 14.81
C VAL A 18 18.54 -8.66 14.20
N PHE A 19 17.39 -7.99 14.21
CA PHE A 19 17.22 -6.62 13.75
C PHE A 19 17.09 -5.68 14.97
N LEU A 20 17.99 -4.71 15.08
CA LEU A 20 17.96 -3.70 16.12
C LEU A 20 17.27 -2.44 15.60
N GLY A 21 16.15 -2.07 16.23
CA GLY A 21 15.46 -0.79 16.01
C GLY A 21 15.90 0.27 17.03
N ALA A 22 15.02 1.23 17.32
CA ALA A 22 15.25 2.26 18.34
C ALA A 22 15.26 1.69 19.78
N GLY A 23 14.53 0.59 20.01
CA GLY A 23 14.43 -0.07 21.31
C GLY A 23 15.36 -1.29 21.47
N PRO A 24 15.54 -1.77 22.71
CA PRO A 24 16.26 -3.00 22.97
C PRO A 24 15.56 -4.20 22.31
N CYS A 25 16.33 -5.20 21.87
CA CYS A 25 15.81 -6.38 21.18
C CYS A 25 15.94 -7.64 22.03
N LEU A 26 14.89 -8.45 22.11
CA LEU A 26 14.92 -9.71 22.84
C LEU A 26 15.41 -10.85 21.93
N VAL A 27 16.56 -11.45 22.28
CA VAL A 27 17.08 -12.66 21.65
C VAL A 27 16.74 -13.84 22.54
N HIS A 28 16.21 -14.91 21.95
CA HIS A 28 15.83 -16.11 22.69
C HIS A 28 16.20 -17.38 21.94
N GLY A 29 16.25 -18.49 22.67
CA GLY A 29 16.54 -19.80 22.11
C GLY A 29 16.48 -20.91 23.16
N GLN A 30 17.07 -22.06 22.84
CA GLN A 30 17.21 -23.17 23.77
C GLN A 30 18.68 -23.57 23.97
N VAL A 31 19.01 -23.99 25.18
CA VAL A 31 20.26 -24.66 25.52
C VAL A 31 19.94 -26.10 25.84
N GLN A 32 20.65 -27.01 25.17
CA GLN A 32 20.52 -28.43 25.38
C GLN A 32 21.69 -28.96 26.20
N VAL A 33 21.37 -29.51 27.37
CA VAL A 33 22.33 -30.15 28.27
C VAL A 33 22.18 -31.66 28.12
N SER A 34 23.27 -32.36 27.84
CA SER A 34 23.28 -33.83 27.80
C SER A 34 24.18 -34.36 28.90
N LEU A 35 23.59 -35.09 29.85
CA LEU A 35 24.28 -35.66 31.00
C LEU A 35 24.23 -37.19 30.95
N PRO A 36 25.37 -37.89 30.96
CA PRO A 36 25.39 -39.36 30.99
C PRO A 36 24.94 -39.93 32.35
N PHE A 37 25.17 -39.20 33.44
CA PHE A 37 24.75 -39.54 34.80
C PHE A 37 24.30 -38.28 35.53
N ALA A 38 23.47 -38.45 36.56
CA ALA A 38 23.03 -37.33 37.39
C ALA A 38 24.23 -36.70 38.12
N ARG A 39 24.35 -35.37 38.06
CA ARG A 39 25.44 -34.64 38.73
C ARG A 39 25.05 -33.18 39.01
N PRO A 40 25.70 -32.55 40.01
CA PRO A 40 25.61 -31.11 40.18
C PRO A 40 26.24 -30.40 38.97
N LEU A 41 25.53 -29.40 38.46
CA LEU A 41 26.02 -28.42 37.49
C LEU A 41 25.86 -27.04 38.13
N GLY A 42 26.85 -26.18 37.96
CA GLY A 42 26.69 -24.76 38.26
C GLY A 42 25.66 -24.12 37.32
N ASP A 43 25.28 -22.88 37.60
CA ASP A 43 24.38 -22.12 36.75
C ASP A 43 24.85 -22.12 35.28
N ILE A 44 23.89 -22.14 34.35
CA ILE A 44 24.21 -21.97 32.93
C ILE A 44 24.21 -20.47 32.65
N VAL A 45 25.36 -19.94 32.24
CA VAL A 45 25.54 -18.55 31.83
C VAL A 45 25.42 -18.48 30.31
N ILE A 46 24.46 -17.69 29.82
CA ILE A 46 24.33 -17.36 28.40
C ILE A 46 24.81 -15.92 28.23
N ARG A 47 25.82 -15.74 27.40
CA ARG A 47 26.47 -14.46 27.16
C ARG A 47 26.46 -14.11 25.68
N HIS A 48 25.90 -12.97 25.33
CA HIS A 48 26.14 -12.34 24.04
C HIS A 48 27.48 -11.60 24.11
N VAL A 49 28.38 -11.89 23.18
CA VAL A 49 29.72 -11.28 23.12
C VAL A 49 29.90 -10.62 21.78
N VAL A 50 30.26 -9.34 21.81
CA VAL A 50 30.64 -8.54 20.65
C VAL A 50 32.16 -8.43 20.59
N ARG A 51 32.76 -8.98 19.54
CA ARG A 51 34.22 -8.93 19.33
C ARG A 51 34.57 -8.10 18.12
N TYR A 52 35.70 -7.43 18.19
CA TYR A 52 36.25 -6.66 17.09
C TYR A 52 37.64 -7.14 16.69
N THR A 53 37.99 -6.89 15.43
CA THR A 53 39.34 -7.02 14.90
C THR A 53 39.59 -5.85 13.96
N LEU A 54 40.69 -5.11 14.15
CA LEU A 54 41.07 -3.95 13.36
C LEU A 54 42.51 -4.10 12.85
N ASN A 55 42.71 -3.74 11.60
CA ASN A 55 44.01 -3.67 10.94
C ASN A 55 44.25 -2.23 10.45
N ILE A 56 44.63 -1.36 11.40
CA ILE A 56 44.94 0.05 11.14
C ILE A 56 46.36 0.13 10.55
N PRO A 57 46.56 0.70 9.35
CA PRO A 57 47.88 0.79 8.73
C PRO A 57 48.93 1.45 9.64
N GLY A 58 50.11 0.83 9.73
CA GLY A 58 51.19 1.30 10.61
C GLY A 58 51.11 0.83 12.06
N HIS A 59 50.06 0.08 12.44
CA HIS A 59 49.88 -0.47 13.78
C HIS A 59 49.77 -1.99 13.76
N LYS A 60 49.98 -2.63 14.92
CA LYS A 60 49.70 -4.08 15.09
C LYS A 60 48.18 -4.31 15.01
N ILE A 61 47.77 -5.49 14.53
CA ILE A 61 46.36 -5.90 14.52
C ILE A 61 45.83 -5.85 15.95
N GLU A 62 44.75 -5.10 16.13
CA GLU A 62 44.06 -4.95 17.40
C GLU A 62 42.83 -5.85 17.41
N GLN A 63 42.61 -6.57 18.49
CA GLN A 63 41.43 -7.40 18.68
C GLN A 63 41.01 -7.35 20.14
N GLY A 64 39.71 -7.40 20.39
CA GLY A 64 39.17 -7.31 21.74
C GLY A 64 37.67 -7.56 21.81
N GLU A 65 37.14 -7.44 23.01
CA GLU A 65 35.71 -7.48 23.30
C GLU A 65 35.20 -6.04 23.45
N LEU A 66 34.16 -5.68 22.68
CA LEU A 66 33.53 -4.34 22.78
C LEU A 66 32.49 -4.30 23.88
N GLN A 67 31.67 -5.34 23.95
CA GLN A 67 30.49 -5.39 24.80
C GLN A 67 30.15 -6.86 25.07
N SER A 68 29.72 -7.14 26.29
CA SER A 68 29.04 -8.38 26.61
C SER A 68 27.80 -8.14 27.45
N THR A 69 26.77 -8.92 27.18
CA THR A 69 25.53 -8.98 27.96
C THR A 69 25.30 -10.42 28.36
N GLU A 70 24.86 -10.67 29.59
CA GLU A 70 24.67 -12.03 30.10
C GLU A 70 23.30 -12.23 30.77
N THR A 71 22.82 -13.47 30.73
CA THR A 71 21.68 -13.97 31.50
C THR A 71 22.04 -15.32 32.09
N ARG A 72 21.42 -15.69 33.21
CA ARG A 72 21.74 -16.92 33.95
C ARG A 72 20.49 -17.79 34.11
N ILE A 73 20.63 -19.07 33.82
CA ILE A 73 19.63 -20.09 34.16
C ILE A 73 20.10 -20.76 35.44
N THR A 74 19.41 -20.45 36.55
CA THR A 74 19.66 -21.11 37.83
C THR A 74 19.17 -22.56 37.76
N LEU A 75 20.06 -23.50 38.07
CA LEU A 75 19.76 -24.92 38.01
C LEU A 75 19.49 -25.48 39.41
N PRO A 76 18.64 -26.51 39.54
CA PRO A 76 18.54 -27.26 40.79
C PRO A 76 19.86 -27.96 41.11
N GLN A 77 20.16 -28.16 42.41
CA GLN A 77 21.45 -28.69 42.92
C GLN A 77 21.97 -29.94 42.21
N ALA A 78 21.11 -30.79 41.64
CA ALA A 78 21.51 -31.89 40.76
C ALA A 78 20.54 -32.04 39.58
N LEU A 79 21.07 -32.09 38.36
CA LEU A 79 20.29 -32.45 37.18
C LEU A 79 20.36 -33.95 36.95
N SER A 80 19.19 -34.60 36.81
CA SER A 80 19.10 -35.99 36.37
C SER A 80 19.79 -36.24 35.02
N SER A 81 20.24 -37.48 34.80
CA SER A 81 20.79 -37.95 33.53
C SER A 81 19.80 -37.79 32.37
N GLY A 82 20.32 -37.72 31.15
CA GLY A 82 19.55 -37.56 29.92
C GLY A 82 19.76 -36.21 29.25
N ARG A 83 18.90 -35.93 28.26
CA ARG A 83 18.93 -34.71 27.46
C ARG A 83 17.86 -33.76 27.95
N LYS A 84 18.24 -32.54 28.32
CA LYS A 84 17.33 -31.51 28.81
C LYS A 84 17.45 -30.28 27.94
N SER A 85 16.30 -29.69 27.59
CA SER A 85 16.24 -28.43 26.88
C SER A 85 15.78 -27.34 27.83
N LEU A 86 16.52 -26.24 27.88
CA LEU A 86 16.26 -25.11 28.76
C LEU A 86 16.11 -23.86 27.91
N ALA A 87 14.97 -23.18 28.04
CA ALA A 87 14.72 -21.93 27.35
C ALA A 87 15.54 -20.80 27.98
N TRP A 88 15.97 -19.84 27.15
CA TRP A 88 16.63 -18.63 27.61
C TRP A 88 16.18 -17.44 26.78
N SER A 89 16.30 -16.26 27.38
CA SER A 89 16.09 -14.98 26.73
C SER A 89 17.09 -13.96 27.25
N LEU A 90 17.62 -13.14 26.35
CA LEU A 90 18.64 -12.13 26.60
C LEU A 90 18.29 -10.86 25.85
N GLN A 91 18.32 -9.73 26.55
CA GLN A 91 17.99 -8.43 25.97
C GLN A 91 19.28 -7.78 25.42
N LEU A 92 19.28 -7.46 24.14
CA LEU A 92 20.33 -6.68 23.48
C LEU A 92 20.01 -5.18 23.59
N PRO A 93 20.94 -4.37 24.11
CA PRO A 93 20.83 -2.91 24.10
C PRO A 93 20.68 -2.36 22.68
N SER A 94 19.93 -1.25 22.51
CA SER A 94 19.71 -0.62 21.19
C SER A 94 20.98 0.02 20.61
N ASP A 95 21.99 0.29 21.45
CA ASP A 95 23.31 0.79 21.07
C ASP A 95 24.30 -0.32 20.70
N THR A 96 23.88 -1.59 20.74
CA THR A 96 24.69 -2.72 20.29
C THR A 96 25.13 -2.48 18.82
N PRO A 97 26.43 -2.54 18.50
CA PRO A 97 26.90 -2.32 17.14
C PRO A 97 26.37 -3.40 16.19
N ALA A 98 26.27 -3.11 14.90
CA ALA A 98 25.89 -4.11 13.92
C ALA A 98 27.06 -5.07 13.63
N THR A 99 26.76 -6.20 13.00
CA THR A 99 27.77 -7.10 12.44
C THR A 99 28.36 -6.48 11.18
N VAL A 100 29.69 -6.36 11.14
CA VAL A 100 30.41 -5.65 10.06
C VAL A 100 31.62 -6.45 9.63
N LYS A 101 31.89 -6.48 8.32
CA LYS A 101 33.13 -7.05 7.78
C LYS A 101 33.61 -6.18 6.63
N CYS A 102 34.74 -5.51 6.82
CA CYS A 102 35.41 -4.75 5.78
C CYS A 102 36.82 -5.32 5.53
N SER A 103 37.53 -4.76 4.56
CA SER A 103 38.89 -5.20 4.20
C SER A 103 39.92 -5.00 5.32
N ARG A 104 39.62 -4.14 6.29
CA ARG A 104 40.52 -3.73 7.38
C ARG A 104 40.01 -4.05 8.78
N GLY A 105 38.88 -4.73 8.91
CA GLY A 105 38.36 -5.10 10.22
C GLY A 105 37.03 -5.82 10.18
N SER A 106 36.61 -6.32 11.33
CA SER A 106 35.29 -6.91 11.50
C SER A 106 34.76 -6.75 12.92
N ILE A 107 33.44 -6.63 13.03
CA ILE A 107 32.67 -6.75 14.27
C ILE A 107 31.82 -8.01 14.15
N ARG A 108 32.00 -8.95 15.08
CA ARG A 108 31.32 -10.25 15.09
C ARG A 108 30.60 -10.44 16.42
N HIS A 109 29.43 -11.07 16.34
CA HIS A 109 28.63 -11.38 17.52
C HIS A 109 28.55 -12.89 17.69
N SER A 110 28.61 -13.34 18.93
CA SER A 110 28.37 -14.74 19.27
C SER A 110 27.53 -14.85 20.52
N ILE A 111 26.60 -15.81 20.53
CA ILE A 111 25.99 -16.30 21.74
C ILE A 111 26.87 -17.42 22.27
N GLU A 112 27.43 -17.22 23.44
CA GLU A 112 28.24 -18.18 24.17
C GLU A 112 27.43 -18.72 25.34
N VAL A 113 27.51 -20.02 25.56
CA VAL A 113 26.92 -20.66 26.72
C VAL A 113 28.00 -21.39 27.49
N SER A 114 28.04 -21.19 28.81
CA SER A 114 28.98 -21.90 29.68
C SER A 114 28.32 -22.39 30.97
N THR A 115 28.86 -23.47 31.52
CA THR A 115 28.52 -23.97 32.86
C THR A 115 29.74 -24.66 33.46
N THR A 116 29.85 -24.66 34.79
CA THR A 116 30.93 -25.32 35.53
C THR A 116 30.47 -26.65 36.10
N SER A 117 31.23 -27.72 35.87
CA SER A 117 30.97 -29.06 36.42
C SER A 117 32.21 -29.56 37.17
N THR A 118 32.18 -29.55 38.50
CA THR A 118 33.16 -30.12 39.49
C THR A 118 34.66 -29.80 39.34
N SER A 119 35.11 -29.30 38.18
CA SER A 119 36.47 -28.85 37.84
C SER A 119 36.62 -28.49 36.34
N THR A 120 35.67 -28.90 35.48
CA THR A 120 35.71 -28.65 34.03
C THR A 120 34.64 -27.66 33.62
N GLU A 121 35.02 -26.65 32.85
CA GLU A 121 34.08 -25.74 32.22
C GLU A 121 33.62 -26.28 30.87
N ILE A 122 32.32 -26.32 30.66
CA ILE A 122 31.71 -26.79 29.42
C ILE A 122 31.21 -25.54 28.69
N ARG A 123 31.65 -25.34 27.45
CA ARG A 123 31.29 -24.17 26.64
C ARG A 123 30.79 -24.58 25.27
N ASP A 124 29.84 -23.82 24.73
CA ASP A 124 29.46 -23.82 23.31
C ASP A 124 29.29 -22.37 22.84
N ALA A 125 29.47 -22.13 21.55
CA ALA A 125 29.33 -20.80 20.97
C ALA A 125 28.75 -20.87 19.56
N LYS A 126 27.86 -19.94 19.24
CA LYS A 126 27.31 -19.79 17.90
C LYS A 126 27.30 -18.33 17.47
N GLU A 127 27.59 -18.12 16.19
CA GLU A 127 27.55 -16.80 15.58
C GLU A 127 26.12 -16.24 15.53
N LEU A 128 26.02 -14.93 15.77
CA LEU A 128 24.79 -14.14 15.67
C LEU A 128 25.05 -13.03 14.64
N ARG A 129 24.12 -12.82 13.71
CA ARG A 129 24.18 -11.65 12.82
C ARG A 129 23.25 -10.58 13.36
N VAL A 130 23.81 -9.42 13.69
CA VAL A 130 23.06 -8.25 14.17
C VAL A 130 23.02 -7.20 13.06
N VAL A 131 21.81 -6.78 12.69
CA VAL A 131 21.58 -5.78 11.66
C VAL A 131 20.86 -4.60 12.30
N LYS A 132 21.40 -3.39 12.13
CA LYS A 132 20.77 -2.19 12.63
C LYS A 132 19.79 -1.66 11.58
N MET A 133 18.56 -1.43 11.99
CA MET A 133 17.54 -0.77 11.17
C MET A 133 17.76 0.74 11.26
N PRO A 134 17.55 1.49 10.16
CA PRO A 134 17.51 2.95 10.24
C PRO A 134 16.39 3.35 11.21
N SER A 135 16.64 4.39 12.02
CA SER A 135 15.63 4.96 12.90
C SER A 135 14.42 5.42 12.07
N SER A 136 13.20 5.06 12.49
CA SER A 136 11.97 5.42 11.78
C SER A 136 11.77 6.93 11.63
N GLU A 137 12.38 7.74 12.50
CA GLU A 137 12.36 9.21 12.44
C GLU A 137 12.90 9.79 11.12
N THR A 138 13.70 9.03 10.34
CA THR A 138 14.21 9.48 9.04
C THR A 138 13.49 8.87 7.83
N ASN A 139 12.44 8.06 8.03
CA ASN A 139 11.94 7.12 7.01
C ASN A 139 10.45 7.28 6.64
N GLU A 140 9.71 8.19 7.28
CA GLU A 140 8.29 8.42 6.95
C GLU A 140 8.10 9.27 5.69
N ASP A 141 9.12 10.00 5.26
CA ASP A 141 9.13 10.63 3.95
C ASP A 141 9.96 9.78 3.00
N HIS A 142 9.37 9.37 1.87
CA HIS A 142 10.11 8.91 0.70
C HIS A 142 11.39 9.74 0.58
N TRP A 143 12.56 9.10 0.45
CA TRP A 143 13.82 9.84 0.39
C TRP A 143 13.81 10.65 -0.91
N ARG A 144 13.25 11.86 -0.83
CA ARG A 144 12.97 12.80 -1.91
C ARG A 144 13.75 14.06 -1.61
N ARG A 145 15.06 13.98 -1.83
CA ARG A 145 15.88 15.19 -1.74
C ARG A 145 15.81 15.93 -3.06
N ARG A 146 15.23 17.14 -3.01
CA ARG A 146 15.35 18.14 -4.05
C ARG A 146 16.60 18.97 -3.78
N LEU A 147 17.62 18.82 -4.61
CA LEU A 147 18.84 19.61 -4.50
C LEU A 147 18.66 20.89 -5.31
N LEU A 148 18.50 22.02 -4.61
CA LEU A 148 18.35 23.36 -5.18
C LEU A 148 19.67 24.14 -5.03
N GLY A 149 20.08 24.88 -6.07
CA GLY A 149 21.10 25.94 -5.96
C GLY A 149 22.57 25.57 -6.22
N VAL A 150 22.91 24.33 -6.56
CA VAL A 150 24.33 23.95 -6.90
C VAL A 150 24.63 24.11 -8.40
N LEU A 151 23.61 24.36 -9.20
CA LEU A 151 23.71 24.52 -10.65
C LEU A 151 23.64 25.99 -11.08
N ASP A 152 23.85 26.94 -10.17
CA ASP A 152 23.80 28.38 -10.48
C ASP A 152 24.85 28.76 -11.56
N ASP A 153 25.98 28.03 -11.61
CA ASP A 153 26.99 28.11 -12.67
C ASP A 153 26.49 27.65 -14.06
N LEU A 154 25.36 26.94 -14.15
CA LEU A 154 24.68 26.59 -15.41
C LEU A 154 23.79 27.70 -15.95
N GLY A 155 23.66 28.84 -15.26
CA GLY A 155 23.29 30.06 -15.98
C GLY A 155 22.34 31.05 -15.32
N VAL A 156 22.39 31.28 -14.01
CA VAL A 156 21.82 32.51 -13.46
C VAL A 156 22.70 33.00 -12.32
N ARG A 157 23.50 34.04 -12.58
CA ARG A 157 24.07 34.83 -11.48
C ARG A 157 22.89 35.48 -10.77
N THR A 158 22.59 35.02 -9.55
CA THR A 158 21.58 35.58 -8.65
C THR A 158 21.80 37.08 -8.40
N SER A 159 23.01 37.61 -8.65
CA SER A 159 23.31 39.04 -8.59
C SER A 159 22.64 39.90 -9.67
N ASP A 160 22.27 39.33 -10.82
CA ASP A 160 21.75 40.11 -11.96
C ASP A 160 20.20 40.16 -12.00
N LEU A 161 19.53 39.40 -11.12
CA LEU A 161 18.06 39.30 -11.04
C LEU A 161 17.42 40.05 -9.87
N LEU A 162 18.19 40.83 -9.11
CA LEU A 162 17.69 41.58 -7.96
C LEU A 162 16.90 42.85 -8.32
N MET A 163 16.54 43.06 -9.58
CA MET A 163 15.81 44.26 -10.03
C MET A 163 14.76 43.91 -11.10
N LYS A 164 13.64 43.29 -10.71
CA LYS A 164 12.26 43.56 -11.22
C LYS A 164 11.25 42.53 -10.69
N HIS A 165 10.22 43.04 -10.02
CA HIS A 165 9.07 42.32 -9.49
C HIS A 165 8.19 41.70 -10.60
N SER A 166 8.53 40.50 -11.08
CA SER A 166 7.66 39.67 -11.92
C SER A 166 7.54 38.29 -11.28
N GLU A 167 6.32 37.80 -11.10
CA GLU A 167 5.98 36.49 -10.50
C GLU A 167 6.42 35.29 -11.36
N GLU A 168 7.07 35.52 -12.51
CA GLU A 168 7.64 34.50 -13.40
C GLU A 168 9.15 34.32 -13.15
N TYR A 169 9.51 33.81 -11.97
CA TYR A 169 10.90 33.40 -11.74
C TYR A 169 11.19 32.05 -12.44
N PRO A 170 12.33 31.90 -13.14
CA PRO A 170 12.73 30.61 -13.69
C PRO A 170 12.85 29.61 -12.54
N LYS A 171 12.13 28.48 -12.66
CA LYS A 171 12.17 27.41 -11.67
C LYS A 171 13.64 27.00 -11.46
N PRO A 172 14.13 26.94 -10.21
CA PRO A 172 15.49 26.50 -9.96
C PRO A 172 15.66 25.08 -10.48
N TYR A 173 16.83 24.83 -11.10
CA TYR A 173 17.21 23.49 -11.54
C TYR A 173 17.02 22.50 -10.39
N ALA A 174 16.35 21.39 -10.67
CA ALA A 174 15.99 20.42 -9.66
C ALA A 174 16.55 19.05 -10.02
N VAL A 175 17.38 18.50 -9.13
CA VAL A 175 17.66 17.07 -9.14
C VAL A 175 16.85 16.44 -8.03
N THR A 176 16.02 15.47 -8.39
CA THR A 176 15.22 14.70 -7.46
C THR A 176 15.71 13.26 -7.49
N LEU A 177 16.15 12.77 -6.34
CA LEU A 177 16.37 11.36 -6.11
C LEU A 177 15.17 10.84 -5.32
N THR A 178 14.58 9.74 -5.75
CA THR A 178 13.45 9.09 -5.09
C THR A 178 13.79 7.63 -4.81
N ALA A 179 13.69 7.24 -3.55
CA ALA A 179 13.72 5.83 -3.16
C ALA A 179 12.71 5.62 -2.02
N PRO A 180 11.90 4.54 -2.06
CA PRO A 180 11.04 4.19 -0.93
C PRO A 180 11.84 4.02 0.36
N GLN A 181 13.00 3.36 0.25
CA GLN A 181 14.02 3.22 1.29
C GLN A 181 15.39 3.12 0.61
N LEU A 182 16.39 3.87 1.09
CA LEU A 182 17.76 3.73 0.61
C LEU A 182 18.38 2.48 1.21
N MET A 183 18.40 1.39 0.44
CA MET A 183 18.99 0.11 0.83
C MET A 183 20.15 -0.22 -0.10
N VAL A 184 21.20 -0.85 0.43
CA VAL A 184 22.29 -1.41 -0.38
C VAL A 184 21.69 -2.38 -1.42
N GLY A 185 22.00 -2.25 -2.71
CA GLY A 185 21.37 -3.07 -3.77
C GLY A 185 19.91 -2.69 -4.12
N GLY A 186 19.31 -1.72 -3.41
CA GLY A 186 17.94 -1.26 -3.61
C GLY A 186 17.77 -0.39 -4.87
N PRO A 187 16.53 -0.24 -5.37
CA PRO A 187 16.23 0.64 -6.49
C PRO A 187 16.41 2.12 -6.08
N LEU A 188 16.95 2.91 -7.00
CA LEU A 188 17.08 4.35 -6.88
C LEU A 188 16.50 4.98 -8.15
N ASP A 189 15.42 5.73 -8.01
CA ASP A 189 14.83 6.49 -9.09
C ASP A 189 15.48 7.88 -9.16
N PHE A 190 16.04 8.21 -10.32
CA PHE A 190 16.79 9.43 -10.56
C PHE A 190 16.03 10.28 -11.56
N HIS A 191 15.66 11.49 -11.13
CA HIS A 191 15.00 12.48 -11.97
C HIS A 191 15.80 13.79 -12.00
N LEU A 192 16.15 14.25 -13.19
CA LEU A 192 16.86 15.50 -13.44
C LEU A 192 15.98 16.40 -14.30
N ASP A 193 15.57 17.54 -13.75
CA ASP A 193 14.78 18.55 -14.44
C ASP A 193 15.59 19.85 -14.56
N LEU A 194 15.92 20.21 -15.80
CA LEU A 194 16.56 21.45 -16.19
C LEU A 194 15.64 22.26 -17.12
N PRO A 195 14.63 22.97 -16.58
CA PRO A 195 13.55 23.54 -17.37
C PRO A 195 13.99 24.67 -18.32
N SER A 196 15.12 25.32 -18.03
CA SER A 196 15.61 26.51 -18.75
C SER A 196 17.14 26.52 -18.86
N VAL A 197 17.73 25.50 -19.50
CA VAL A 197 19.16 25.46 -19.82
C VAL A 197 19.45 26.52 -20.89
N ARG A 198 20.52 27.32 -20.73
CA ARG A 198 20.95 28.26 -21.77
C ARG A 198 21.37 27.51 -23.03
N GLU A 199 21.06 28.05 -24.21
CA GLU A 199 21.39 27.43 -25.51
C GLU A 199 22.90 27.18 -25.71
N ASP A 200 23.75 27.93 -25.01
CA ASP A 200 25.20 27.81 -25.06
C ASP A 200 25.78 26.77 -24.07
N VAL A 201 24.94 26.08 -23.29
CA VAL A 201 25.37 25.06 -22.34
C VAL A 201 25.21 23.66 -22.95
N HIS A 202 26.31 22.92 -23.00
CA HIS A 202 26.32 21.52 -23.42
C HIS A 202 26.63 20.61 -22.24
N VAL A 203 25.66 19.77 -21.84
CA VAL A 203 25.87 18.72 -20.83
C VAL A 203 26.53 17.51 -21.48
N HIS A 204 27.75 17.18 -21.03
CA HIS A 204 28.53 16.05 -21.54
C HIS A 204 28.17 14.74 -20.84
N THR A 205 28.12 14.78 -19.51
CA THR A 205 27.83 13.59 -18.70
C THR A 205 27.13 13.97 -17.41
N VAL A 206 26.22 13.11 -16.95
CA VAL A 206 25.64 13.15 -15.62
C VAL A 206 25.98 11.82 -14.95
N SER A 207 26.60 11.88 -13.77
CA SER A 207 26.94 10.68 -13.01
C SER A 207 26.49 10.80 -11.57
N VAL A 208 26.07 9.68 -11.01
CA VAL A 208 25.70 9.55 -9.60
C VAL A 208 26.63 8.53 -8.99
N HIS A 209 27.28 8.91 -7.89
CA HIS A 209 28.22 8.10 -7.15
C HIS A 209 27.77 7.96 -5.70
N VAL A 210 28.09 6.83 -5.08
CA VAL A 210 28.07 6.67 -3.63
C VAL A 210 29.51 6.79 -3.17
N ASN A 211 29.80 7.77 -2.33
CA ASN A 211 31.07 7.90 -1.64
C ASN A 211 30.92 7.27 -0.27
N GLU A 212 31.50 6.08 -0.09
CA GLU A 212 31.60 5.41 1.20
C GLU A 212 32.84 5.91 1.93
N ARG A 213 32.64 6.44 3.14
CA ARG A 213 33.71 6.79 4.07
C ARG A 213 33.69 5.78 5.21
N THR A 214 34.73 4.96 5.29
CA THR A 214 34.97 4.03 6.39
C THR A 214 36.01 4.62 7.34
N ALA A 215 35.64 4.84 8.60
CA ALA A 215 36.55 5.24 9.66
C ALA A 215 36.76 4.08 10.64
N LEU A 216 38.02 3.73 10.87
CA LEU A 216 38.46 2.79 11.90
C LEU A 216 38.97 3.59 13.09
N ILE A 217 38.41 3.34 14.27
CA ILE A 217 38.79 4.00 15.52
C ILE A 217 39.19 2.91 16.51
N SER A 218 40.43 2.95 16.98
CA SER A 218 40.93 2.00 17.98
C SER A 218 40.20 2.21 19.33
N PRO A 219 39.56 1.16 19.89
CA PRO A 219 38.99 1.24 21.25
C PRO A 219 40.04 1.44 22.35
N SER A 220 41.27 0.96 22.15
CA SER A 220 42.35 1.09 23.13
C SER A 220 43.09 2.44 23.09
N ASP A 221 43.06 3.14 21.95
CA ASP A 221 43.70 4.45 21.78
C ASP A 221 42.94 5.29 20.74
N ALA A 222 42.03 6.14 21.19
CA ALA A 222 41.17 6.95 20.33
C ALA A 222 41.93 7.87 19.35
N LYS A 223 43.23 8.12 19.55
CA LYS A 223 44.08 8.88 18.61
C LYS A 223 44.45 8.05 17.37
N ARG A 224 44.35 6.73 17.44
CA ARG A 224 44.61 5.82 16.31
C ARG A 224 43.34 5.71 15.48
N THR A 225 43.21 6.63 14.55
CA THR A 225 42.13 6.67 13.57
C THR A 225 42.67 6.47 12.16
N TYR A 226 41.98 5.69 11.35
CA TYR A 226 42.27 5.57 9.93
C TYR A 226 40.98 5.72 9.12
N VAL A 227 41.03 6.53 8.07
CA VAL A 227 39.86 6.83 7.23
C VAL A 227 40.17 6.43 5.80
N THR A 228 39.27 5.69 5.19
CA THR A 228 39.28 5.38 3.76
C THR A 228 38.04 5.91 3.09
N ASN A 229 38.19 6.43 1.88
CA ASN A 229 37.08 6.83 1.02
C ASN A 229 37.07 5.93 -0.22
N LEU A 230 35.92 5.36 -0.53
CA LEU A 230 35.67 4.57 -1.74
C LEU A 230 34.55 5.23 -2.52
N GLU A 231 34.70 5.33 -3.83
CA GLU A 231 33.72 5.94 -4.73
C GLU A 231 33.14 4.84 -5.62
N TYR A 232 31.81 4.73 -5.63
CA TYR A 232 31.08 3.71 -6.38
C TYR A 232 30.12 4.37 -7.36
N LEU A 233 30.29 4.08 -8.65
CA LEU A 233 29.41 4.58 -9.69
C LEU A 233 28.04 3.86 -9.64
N VAL A 234 26.96 4.63 -9.46
CA VAL A 234 25.57 4.14 -9.45
C VAL A 234 24.91 4.35 -10.81
N LEU A 235 25.15 5.51 -11.41
CA LEU A 235 24.56 5.90 -12.67
C LEU A 235 25.58 6.69 -13.48
N HIS A 236 25.68 6.39 -14.77
CA HIS A 236 26.45 7.18 -15.73
C HIS A 236 25.61 7.40 -16.97
N LEU A 237 25.41 8.67 -17.31
CA LEU A 237 24.73 9.14 -18.50
C LEU A 237 25.74 9.95 -19.29
N ASP A 238 25.91 9.60 -20.55
CA ASP A 238 26.67 10.36 -21.52
C ASP A 238 25.75 10.95 -22.59
N THR A 239 26.31 11.79 -23.46
CA THR A 239 25.60 12.40 -24.58
C THR A 239 24.89 11.40 -25.49
N SER A 240 25.44 10.19 -25.66
CA SER A 240 24.82 9.15 -26.50
C SER A 240 23.55 8.60 -25.87
N THR A 241 23.56 8.41 -24.54
CA THR A 241 22.38 7.95 -23.79
C THR A 241 21.32 9.05 -23.68
N LEU A 242 21.72 10.31 -23.52
CA LEU A 242 20.80 11.46 -23.39
C LEU A 242 20.00 11.76 -24.67
N GLN A 243 20.55 11.44 -25.85
CA GLN A 243 19.85 11.63 -27.13
C GLN A 243 18.76 10.58 -27.38
N SER A 244 18.85 9.40 -26.76
CA SER A 244 17.88 8.32 -26.97
C SER A 244 16.55 8.55 -26.25
N SER A 245 16.58 9.26 -25.11
CA SER A 245 15.41 9.47 -24.23
C SER A 245 14.49 10.61 -24.67
N SER A 246 14.93 11.54 -25.52
CA SER A 246 14.13 12.70 -25.95
C SER A 246 13.21 12.43 -27.15
N SER A 247 13.07 11.17 -27.57
CA SER A 247 12.38 10.80 -28.83
C SER A 247 10.90 10.46 -28.71
N SER A 248 10.28 10.54 -27.52
CA SER A 248 8.86 10.26 -27.33
C SER A 248 8.04 11.56 -27.29
N SER A 249 7.64 12.11 -28.46
CA SER A 249 6.38 12.90 -28.64
C SER A 249 6.26 13.70 -29.95
N SER A 250 7.25 13.73 -30.86
CA SER A 250 7.08 14.44 -32.14
C SER A 250 6.74 13.50 -33.29
N SER A 251 5.56 13.73 -33.88
CA SER A 251 5.01 13.15 -35.11
C SER A 251 6.04 12.70 -36.17
N SER A 252 5.91 11.45 -36.59
CA SER A 252 6.79 10.68 -37.47
C SER A 252 6.68 10.99 -38.97
N GLN A 253 6.86 12.25 -39.40
CA GLN A 253 6.93 12.55 -40.84
C GLN A 253 8.21 13.23 -41.33
N ASP A 254 9.12 13.70 -40.46
CA ASP A 254 10.30 14.48 -40.89
C ASP A 254 11.68 13.86 -40.53
N GLN A 255 11.72 12.66 -39.93
CA GLN A 255 12.98 12.06 -39.45
C GLN A 255 13.86 11.44 -40.55
N SER A 256 13.29 11.01 -41.68
CA SER A 256 14.02 10.37 -42.77
C SER A 256 14.93 11.34 -43.54
N HIS A 257 14.64 12.64 -43.57
CA HIS A 257 15.48 13.63 -44.24
C HIS A 257 16.63 14.18 -43.38
N ARG A 258 16.57 14.07 -42.05
CA ARG A 258 17.62 14.60 -41.15
C ARG A 258 18.77 13.63 -40.89
N LEU A 259 18.54 12.32 -40.95
CA LEU A 259 19.59 11.31 -40.68
C LEU A 259 20.61 11.16 -41.83
N ALA A 260 20.30 11.65 -43.04
CA ALA A 260 21.24 11.62 -44.16
C ALA A 260 22.29 12.76 -44.11
N ALA A 261 22.00 13.87 -43.42
CA ALA A 261 22.91 15.02 -43.33
C ALA A 261 23.94 14.91 -42.18
N ALA A 262 23.67 14.12 -41.15
CA ALA A 262 24.52 14.01 -39.96
C ALA A 262 25.71 13.05 -40.10
N ARG A 263 25.87 12.37 -41.24
CA ARG A 263 26.95 11.38 -41.46
C ARG A 263 28.23 11.95 -42.10
N MET A 264 28.30 13.24 -42.44
CA MET A 264 29.45 13.80 -43.16
C MET A 264 30.27 14.88 -42.42
N THR A 265 30.01 15.17 -41.15
CA THR A 265 30.87 16.07 -40.36
C THR A 265 31.26 15.42 -39.03
N GLY A 266 32.56 15.18 -38.87
CA GLY A 266 33.13 14.67 -37.63
C GLY A 266 32.96 15.66 -36.48
N LEU A 267 32.65 15.10 -35.31
CA LEU A 267 32.78 15.68 -33.96
C LEU A 267 32.06 17.01 -33.68
N SER A 268 31.09 16.91 -32.76
CA SER A 268 30.63 18.00 -31.87
C SER A 268 29.66 19.03 -32.45
N ALA A 269 28.45 18.62 -32.81
CA ALA A 269 27.29 19.52 -32.84
C ALA A 269 26.06 18.81 -32.27
N ALA A 270 25.96 18.76 -30.94
CA ALA A 270 24.66 18.51 -30.31
C ALA A 270 23.80 19.77 -30.54
N PRO A 271 22.53 19.64 -31.00
CA PRO A 271 21.68 20.81 -31.21
C PRO A 271 21.49 21.58 -29.89
N PRO A 272 21.40 22.92 -29.92
CA PRO A 272 21.17 23.73 -28.73
C PRO A 272 19.86 23.30 -28.05
N LEU A 273 19.92 23.07 -26.74
CA LEU A 273 18.80 22.69 -25.89
C LEU A 273 17.91 23.91 -25.62
N ALA A 274 17.19 24.39 -26.64
CA ALA A 274 16.22 25.49 -26.49
C ALA A 274 14.91 25.04 -25.79
N ARG A 275 14.77 23.74 -25.51
CA ARG A 275 13.67 23.16 -24.73
C ARG A 275 14.30 22.46 -23.53
N GLY A 276 13.75 22.69 -22.33
CA GLY A 276 14.27 22.15 -21.07
C GLY A 276 14.63 20.66 -21.15
N LEU A 277 15.64 20.25 -20.38
CA LEU A 277 16.11 18.87 -20.31
C LEU A 277 15.45 18.18 -19.12
N GLU A 278 14.48 17.31 -19.37
CA GLU A 278 13.90 16.42 -18.37
C GLU A 278 14.41 15.00 -18.61
N PHE A 279 14.89 14.35 -17.55
CA PHE A 279 15.43 13.00 -17.62
C PHE A 279 15.00 12.19 -16.40
N GLU A 280 14.47 11.00 -16.64
CA GLU A 280 14.08 10.04 -15.59
C GLU A 280 14.75 8.69 -15.87
N ARG A 281 15.35 8.10 -14.82
CA ARG A 281 15.93 6.76 -14.91
C ARG A 281 15.94 6.04 -13.59
N LEU A 282 15.40 4.82 -13.63
CA LEU A 282 15.56 3.85 -12.57
C LEU A 282 16.96 3.22 -12.62
N SER A 283 17.71 3.33 -11.54
CA SER A 283 18.98 2.63 -11.29
C SER A 283 18.90 1.76 -10.03
N ARG A 284 20.02 1.13 -9.66
CA ARG A 284 20.17 0.39 -8.40
C ARG A 284 21.44 0.79 -7.70
N LEU A 285 21.38 0.89 -6.37
CA LEU A 285 22.57 1.04 -5.55
C LEU A 285 23.45 -0.22 -5.66
N PRO A 286 24.79 -0.11 -5.46
CA PRO A 286 25.66 -1.27 -5.47
C PRO A 286 25.26 -2.28 -4.38
N THR A 287 25.47 -3.57 -4.62
CA THR A 287 25.14 -4.65 -3.67
C THR A 287 26.12 -4.72 -2.49
N ASP A 288 25.78 -5.47 -1.43
CA ASP A 288 26.57 -5.69 -0.20
C ASP A 288 28.04 -6.10 -0.40
N GLY A 289 28.37 -6.68 -1.57
CA GLY A 289 29.76 -7.02 -1.93
C GLY A 289 30.62 -5.81 -2.33
N ALA A 290 29.98 -4.70 -2.66
CA ALA A 290 30.62 -3.46 -3.10
C ALA A 290 30.50 -2.36 -2.04
N VAL A 291 29.29 -2.05 -1.58
CA VAL A 291 29.00 -0.99 -0.60
C VAL A 291 28.50 -1.60 0.69
N GLN A 292 28.97 -1.09 1.83
CA GLN A 292 28.51 -1.51 3.16
C GLN A 292 27.27 -0.70 3.59
N PRO A 293 26.44 -1.20 4.52
CA PRO A 293 25.39 -0.38 5.12
C PRO A 293 25.98 0.73 6.01
N SER A 294 25.23 1.81 6.21
CA SER A 294 25.61 2.90 7.11
C SER A 294 25.67 2.43 8.58
N LEU A 295 26.70 2.89 9.29
CA LEU A 295 27.01 2.51 10.67
C LEU A 295 27.44 3.77 11.43
N SER A 296 26.51 4.35 12.18
CA SER A 296 26.68 5.63 12.88
C SER A 296 26.70 5.53 14.41
N SER A 297 26.87 4.33 14.99
CA SER A 297 26.96 4.21 16.45
C SER A 297 28.30 4.76 16.97
N SER A 298 28.24 5.72 17.90
CA SER A 298 29.40 6.28 18.60
C SER A 298 30.26 5.23 19.31
N THR A 299 29.70 4.05 19.59
CA THR A 299 30.33 2.92 20.29
C THR A 299 31.04 1.93 19.35
N SER A 300 30.90 2.06 18.03
CA SER A 300 31.51 1.13 17.08
C SER A 300 32.93 1.55 16.70
N PRO A 301 33.91 0.63 16.73
CA PRO A 301 35.26 0.90 16.19
C PRO A 301 35.30 1.01 14.67
N ILE A 302 34.23 0.62 13.98
CA ILE A 302 34.10 0.73 12.52
C ILE A 302 32.85 1.58 12.24
N CYS A 303 33.07 2.77 11.73
CA CYS A 303 32.00 3.67 11.30
C CYS A 303 31.99 3.73 9.77
N VAL A 304 30.81 3.64 9.18
CA VAL A 304 30.61 3.72 7.73
C VAL A 304 29.55 4.77 7.47
N SER A 305 29.90 5.80 6.72
CA SER A 305 29.00 6.88 6.31
C SER A 305 29.02 7.03 4.80
N HIS A 306 27.89 7.43 4.21
CA HIS A 306 27.75 7.56 2.78
C HIS A 306 27.37 8.97 2.38
N ASP A 307 27.94 9.43 1.27
CA ASP A 307 27.47 10.61 0.56
C ASP A 307 27.03 10.19 -0.84
N LEU A 308 25.81 10.56 -1.26
CA LEU A 308 25.43 10.51 -2.66
C LEU A 308 25.96 11.76 -3.36
N VAL A 309 26.83 11.55 -4.36
CA VAL A 309 27.44 12.61 -5.13
C VAL A 309 26.92 12.58 -6.56
N ILE A 310 26.23 13.64 -6.97
CA ILE A 310 25.84 13.84 -8.37
C ILE A 310 26.84 14.80 -9.01
N ALA A 311 27.46 14.36 -10.10
CA ALA A 311 28.42 15.15 -10.86
C ALA A 311 27.91 15.36 -12.29
N VAL A 312 27.74 16.63 -12.66
CA VAL A 312 27.33 17.07 -14.01
C VAL A 312 28.52 17.73 -14.68
N LYS A 313 29.02 17.12 -15.75
CA LYS A 313 30.11 17.65 -16.58
C LYS A 313 29.49 18.38 -17.77
N TYR A 314 29.86 19.64 -17.98
CA TYR A 314 29.25 20.49 -19.00
C TYR A 314 30.26 21.49 -19.59
N SER A 315 29.95 22.15 -20.69
CA SER A 315 30.72 23.28 -21.24
C SER A 315 29.79 24.44 -21.59
N VAL A 316 30.31 25.68 -21.55
CA VAL A 316 29.54 26.90 -21.85
C VAL A 316 30.18 27.67 -23.01
N GLY A 317 29.38 27.99 -24.02
CA GLY A 317 29.76 28.76 -25.19
C GLY A 317 30.79 28.08 -26.10
N SER A 318 31.29 28.86 -27.06
CA SER A 318 32.34 28.44 -28.01
C SER A 318 33.70 28.18 -27.36
N SER A 319 33.86 28.48 -26.07
CA SER A 319 35.12 28.27 -25.34
C SER A 319 35.53 26.80 -25.25
N GLY A 320 34.57 25.87 -25.37
CA GLY A 320 34.80 24.42 -25.26
C GLY A 320 35.35 23.98 -23.89
N LYS A 321 35.52 24.89 -22.92
CA LYS A 321 36.12 24.58 -21.62
C LYS A 321 35.13 23.75 -20.81
N VAL A 322 35.50 22.50 -20.57
CA VAL A 322 34.70 21.58 -19.78
C VAL A 322 34.81 21.91 -18.30
N ARG A 323 33.66 22.08 -17.65
CA ARG A 323 33.45 22.32 -16.22
C ARG A 323 32.73 21.13 -15.59
N MET A 324 32.75 21.06 -14.26
CA MET A 324 32.08 20.03 -13.49
C MET A 324 31.38 20.66 -12.29
N ALA A 325 30.06 20.53 -12.24
CA ALA A 325 29.27 20.83 -11.07
C ALA A 325 29.12 19.54 -10.25
N LYS A 326 29.40 19.60 -8.94
CA LYS A 326 29.23 18.48 -8.01
C LYS A 326 28.31 18.89 -6.89
N MET A 327 27.34 18.04 -6.58
CA MET A 327 26.49 18.15 -5.39
C MET A 327 26.64 16.87 -4.56
N SER A 328 26.65 17.00 -3.25
CA SER A 328 26.86 15.90 -2.30
C SER A 328 25.80 15.95 -1.21
N ALA A 329 25.22 14.82 -0.86
CA ALA A 329 24.24 14.69 0.20
C ALA A 329 24.54 13.46 1.07
N ALA A 330 24.70 13.66 2.37
CA ALA A 330 24.83 12.57 3.32
C ALA A 330 23.57 11.69 3.32
N VAL A 331 23.77 10.38 3.25
CA VAL A 331 22.71 9.37 3.20
C VAL A 331 22.97 8.22 4.16
N ASP A 332 21.88 7.65 4.67
CA ASP A 332 21.94 6.39 5.42
C ASP A 332 21.46 5.23 4.56
N LEU A 333 22.38 4.30 4.28
CA LEU A 333 22.09 3.09 3.52
C LEU A 333 21.76 1.94 4.47
N ALA A 334 20.54 1.42 4.40
CA ALA A 334 20.13 0.24 5.16
C ALA A 334 20.67 -1.05 4.50
N SER A 335 20.93 -2.08 5.32
CA SER A 335 21.37 -3.39 4.82
C SER A 335 20.22 -4.13 4.12
N LEU A 336 20.47 -4.70 2.94
CA LEU A 336 19.50 -5.51 2.23
C LEU A 336 19.54 -6.96 2.72
N VAL A 337 19.01 -7.17 3.92
CA VAL A 337 18.65 -8.52 4.31
C VAL A 337 17.26 -8.81 3.77
N ILE A 338 17.16 -9.84 2.93
CA ILE A 338 15.87 -10.35 2.42
C ILE A 338 14.98 -10.58 3.64
N PHE A 339 13.99 -9.71 3.85
CA PHE A 339 13.01 -9.87 4.91
C PHE A 339 12.24 -11.17 4.66
N PRO A 340 12.30 -12.17 5.56
CA PRO A 340 11.27 -13.20 5.58
C PRO A 340 10.09 -12.60 6.34
N THR A 341 9.33 -11.70 5.72
CA THR A 341 8.09 -11.20 6.35
C THR A 341 7.04 -12.31 6.31
N ARG A 342 6.62 -12.76 7.50
CA ARG A 342 5.39 -13.53 7.72
C ARG A 342 4.11 -12.67 7.63
N SER A 343 4.24 -11.38 7.32
CA SER A 343 3.12 -10.45 7.17
C SER A 343 3.08 -9.86 5.75
N SER A 344 2.12 -10.34 4.95
CA SER A 344 1.40 -9.69 3.83
C SER A 344 2.12 -8.81 2.78
N PHE A 345 3.44 -8.78 2.69
CA PHE A 345 4.16 -8.25 1.52
C PHE A 345 4.69 -9.39 0.65
N PRO A 346 4.42 -9.41 -0.67
CA PRO A 346 4.80 -10.53 -1.53
C PRO A 346 6.33 -10.58 -1.74
N VAL A 347 6.97 -11.55 -1.09
CA VAL A 347 8.40 -11.91 -1.20
C VAL A 347 8.82 -12.30 -2.63
N CYS A 348 7.88 -12.52 -3.55
CA CYS A 348 8.18 -12.97 -4.92
C CYS A 348 8.69 -11.88 -5.89
N THR A 349 8.96 -10.65 -5.43
CA THR A 349 9.41 -9.56 -6.32
C THR A 349 10.94 -9.43 -6.42
N LEU A 350 11.71 -10.08 -5.54
CA LEU A 350 13.17 -9.85 -5.43
C LEU A 350 14.09 -10.94 -6.04
N LEU A 351 13.55 -12.07 -6.48
CA LEU A 351 14.34 -13.07 -7.25
C LEU A 351 14.26 -12.76 -8.74
N GLN A 352 15.01 -11.76 -9.22
CA GLN A 352 15.01 -11.32 -10.62
C GLN A 352 16.30 -11.66 -11.41
N THR A 353 17.31 -12.31 -10.82
CA THR A 353 18.51 -12.70 -11.58
C THR A 353 18.47 -14.16 -12.04
N ARG A 354 18.70 -14.35 -13.34
CA ARG A 354 18.76 -15.62 -14.09
C ARG A 354 19.77 -16.62 -13.52
N ASP A 355 20.77 -16.14 -12.77
CA ASP A 355 21.88 -16.97 -12.27
C ASP A 355 21.66 -17.53 -10.85
N GLN A 356 20.90 -16.86 -9.98
CA GLN A 356 20.55 -17.41 -8.65
C GLN A 356 19.48 -18.49 -8.75
N ILE A 357 18.59 -18.37 -9.72
CA ILE A 357 17.58 -19.38 -10.06
C ILE A 357 18.24 -20.66 -10.62
N ARG A 358 19.37 -20.57 -11.33
CA ARG A 358 20.05 -21.72 -11.94
C ARG A 358 20.62 -22.73 -10.93
N VAL A 359 21.15 -22.27 -9.79
CA VAL A 359 21.81 -23.16 -8.81
C VAL A 359 20.79 -23.96 -8.00
N ALA A 360 19.60 -23.42 -7.72
CA ALA A 360 18.51 -24.18 -7.12
C ALA A 360 17.73 -25.05 -8.13
N LEU A 361 17.58 -24.59 -9.38
CA LEU A 361 16.79 -25.26 -10.42
C LEU A 361 17.43 -26.51 -11.04
N TRP A 362 18.74 -26.73 -10.93
CA TRP A 362 19.35 -27.96 -11.47
C TRP A 362 18.81 -29.22 -10.78
N SER A 363 18.26 -29.11 -9.56
CA SER A 363 17.56 -30.20 -8.87
C SER A 363 16.06 -30.32 -9.21
N MET A 364 15.47 -29.36 -9.94
CA MET A 364 14.03 -29.29 -10.21
C MET A 364 13.61 -29.81 -11.59
N GLN A 365 14.55 -30.17 -12.46
CA GLN A 365 14.22 -30.76 -13.77
C GLN A 365 13.64 -32.18 -13.66
N ASP A 366 13.89 -32.85 -12.54
CA ASP A 366 13.44 -34.22 -12.26
C ASP A 366 12.16 -34.29 -11.43
N LEU A 367 11.50 -33.15 -11.14
CA LEU A 367 10.24 -33.16 -10.41
C LEU A 367 9.15 -33.82 -11.26
N PRO A 368 8.44 -34.83 -10.72
CA PRO A 368 7.27 -35.40 -11.37
C PRO A 368 6.23 -34.32 -11.72
N GLY A 369 5.58 -34.48 -12.87
CA GLY A 369 4.67 -33.46 -13.41
C GLY A 369 3.49 -33.13 -12.48
N ASP A 370 3.05 -34.09 -11.67
CA ASP A 370 2.03 -33.92 -10.63
C ASP A 370 2.48 -33.01 -9.48
N ILE A 371 3.75 -33.07 -9.07
CA ILE A 371 4.30 -32.16 -8.06
C ILE A 371 4.38 -30.74 -8.62
N LEU A 372 4.83 -30.59 -9.86
CA LEU A 372 4.85 -29.30 -10.55
C LEU A 372 3.45 -28.71 -10.72
N PHE A 373 2.46 -29.56 -11.00
CA PHE A 373 1.07 -29.13 -11.10
C PHE A 373 0.52 -28.65 -9.74
N ARG A 374 0.80 -29.38 -8.64
CA ARG A 374 0.46 -28.92 -7.28
C ARG A 374 1.15 -27.62 -6.88
N ILE A 375 2.38 -27.39 -7.35
CA ILE A 375 3.04 -26.09 -7.15
C ILE A 375 2.23 -25.00 -7.85
N PHE A 376 1.74 -25.22 -9.07
CA PHE A 376 0.88 -24.25 -9.76
C PHE A 376 -0.49 -24.04 -9.09
N ASP A 377 -1.03 -25.04 -8.39
CA ASP A 377 -2.24 -24.90 -7.57
C ASP A 377 -2.07 -23.87 -6.44
N GLU A 378 -0.85 -23.67 -5.95
CA GLU A 378 -0.55 -22.67 -4.89
C GLU A 378 -0.09 -21.32 -5.46
N LEU A 379 0.29 -21.25 -6.73
CA LEU A 379 0.77 -20.01 -7.35
C LEU A 379 -0.37 -19.12 -7.89
N PRO A 380 -0.23 -17.78 -7.79
CA PRO A 380 -1.08 -16.86 -8.54
C PRO A 380 -0.76 -16.93 -10.03
N LEU A 381 -1.71 -16.54 -10.89
CA LEU A 381 -1.58 -16.60 -12.35
C LEU A 381 -0.31 -15.91 -12.87
N SER A 382 0.05 -14.75 -12.32
CA SER A 382 1.26 -14.01 -12.68
C SER A 382 2.55 -14.83 -12.45
N SER A 383 2.58 -15.60 -11.36
CA SER A 383 3.69 -16.51 -11.04
C SER A 383 3.69 -17.74 -11.95
N ILE A 384 2.52 -18.28 -12.35
CA ILE A 384 2.43 -19.39 -13.31
C ILE A 384 2.98 -18.96 -14.67
N ILE A 385 2.59 -17.77 -15.17
CA ILE A 385 3.11 -17.22 -16.43
C ILE A 385 4.63 -17.12 -16.37
N ARG A 386 5.19 -16.51 -15.32
CA ARG A 386 6.66 -16.42 -15.13
C ARG A 386 7.32 -17.78 -15.08
N SER A 387 6.73 -18.72 -14.34
CA SER A 387 7.24 -20.09 -14.19
C SER A 387 7.22 -20.88 -15.50
N SER A 388 6.29 -20.57 -16.41
CA SER A 388 6.23 -21.17 -17.76
C SER A 388 7.46 -20.84 -18.63
N HIS A 389 8.28 -19.86 -18.24
CA HIS A 389 9.52 -19.52 -18.94
C HIS A 389 10.75 -20.30 -18.45
N VAL A 390 10.62 -21.11 -17.38
CA VAL A 390 11.73 -21.85 -16.77
C VAL A 390 12.22 -22.99 -17.67
N SER A 391 11.31 -23.84 -18.16
CA SER A 391 11.63 -24.98 -19.02
C SER A 391 10.47 -25.35 -19.94
N ARG A 392 10.70 -26.25 -20.91
CA ARG A 392 9.64 -26.74 -21.81
C ARG A 392 8.55 -27.53 -21.06
N ILE A 393 8.92 -28.32 -20.06
CA ILE A 393 7.98 -29.12 -19.25
C ILE A 393 7.10 -28.19 -18.41
N TRP A 394 7.71 -27.23 -17.70
CA TRP A 394 6.97 -26.22 -16.93
C TRP A 394 6.04 -25.42 -17.81
N ARG A 395 6.46 -25.09 -19.03
CA ARG A 395 5.58 -24.45 -20.01
C ARG A 395 4.39 -25.32 -20.38
N ALA A 396 4.62 -26.58 -20.75
CA ALA A 396 3.53 -27.48 -21.13
C ALA A 396 2.51 -27.68 -20.00
N LEU A 397 3.00 -27.87 -18.77
CA LEU A 397 2.15 -28.01 -17.58
C LEU A 397 1.41 -26.70 -17.26
N ALA A 398 2.08 -25.55 -17.34
CA ALA A 398 1.46 -24.26 -17.11
C ALA A 398 0.37 -23.97 -18.15
N LEU A 399 0.63 -24.29 -19.42
CA LEU A 399 -0.34 -24.15 -20.51
C LEU A 399 -1.55 -25.08 -20.34
N GLY A 400 -1.38 -26.26 -19.74
CA GLY A 400 -2.47 -27.19 -19.42
C GLY A 400 -3.16 -26.92 -18.09
N HIS A 401 -2.68 -25.96 -17.29
CA HIS A 401 -3.17 -25.72 -15.95
C HIS A 401 -4.52 -24.96 -15.97
N PRO A 402 -5.55 -25.37 -15.20
CA PRO A 402 -6.86 -24.74 -15.19
C PRO A 402 -6.80 -23.24 -14.92
N LYS A 403 -6.01 -22.75 -13.94
CA LYS A 403 -5.87 -21.30 -13.69
C LYS A 403 -5.35 -20.54 -14.91
N PHE A 404 -4.48 -21.15 -15.70
CA PHE A 404 -3.90 -20.49 -16.88
C PHE A 404 -4.88 -20.46 -18.06
N CYS A 405 -5.67 -21.51 -18.29
CA CYS A 405 -6.66 -21.50 -19.39
C CYS A 405 -7.99 -20.84 -19.00
N ARG A 406 -8.38 -20.92 -17.73
CA ARG A 406 -9.64 -20.35 -17.21
C ARG A 406 -9.56 -18.85 -17.10
N ASP A 407 -8.51 -18.31 -16.48
CA ASP A 407 -8.45 -16.89 -16.12
C ASP A 407 -7.61 -16.12 -17.17
N ILE A 408 -8.30 -15.55 -18.18
CA ILE A 408 -7.67 -14.83 -19.29
C ILE A 408 -7.85 -13.33 -19.09
N GLU A 409 -6.75 -12.66 -18.78
CA GLU A 409 -6.69 -11.21 -18.62
C GLU A 409 -5.80 -10.59 -19.70
N PHE A 410 -6.32 -9.56 -20.35
CA PHE A 410 -5.59 -8.74 -21.31
C PHE A 410 -5.84 -7.26 -20.99
N ARG A 411 -4.77 -6.53 -20.66
CA ARG A 411 -4.83 -5.08 -20.46
C ARG A 411 -3.91 -4.41 -21.46
N HIS A 412 -4.49 -3.54 -22.28
CA HIS A 412 -3.78 -2.74 -23.26
C HIS A 412 -4.22 -1.28 -23.14
N LEU A 413 -3.44 -0.55 -22.34
CA LEU A 413 -3.67 0.87 -22.02
C LEU A 413 -2.74 1.80 -22.82
N GLU A 414 -1.80 1.26 -23.57
CA GLU A 414 -0.82 2.02 -24.36
C GLU A 414 -1.34 2.24 -25.79
N GLU A 415 -0.81 3.26 -26.48
CA GLU A 415 -1.16 3.57 -27.88
C GLU A 415 -0.54 2.59 -28.89
N VAL A 416 0.49 1.84 -28.48
CA VAL A 416 1.24 0.96 -29.39
C VAL A 416 0.47 -0.33 -29.65
N ALA A 417 0.02 -0.54 -30.88
CA ALA A 417 -0.75 -1.74 -31.24
C ALA A 417 -0.08 -3.04 -30.75
N PRO A 418 -0.83 -3.95 -30.08
CA PRO A 418 -0.27 -5.18 -29.57
C PRO A 418 0.24 -6.06 -30.71
N SER A 419 1.34 -6.77 -30.48
CA SER A 419 1.89 -7.66 -31.50
C SER A 419 0.94 -8.83 -31.81
N ASN A 420 0.91 -9.28 -33.06
CA ASN A 420 0.09 -10.43 -33.50
C ASN A 420 0.33 -11.70 -32.66
N SER A 421 1.53 -11.86 -32.09
CA SER A 421 1.87 -12.96 -31.19
C SER A 421 1.03 -12.97 -29.90
N VAL A 422 0.67 -11.79 -29.38
CA VAL A 422 -0.19 -11.69 -28.18
C VAL A 422 -1.63 -12.11 -28.52
N ALA A 423 -2.12 -11.73 -29.70
CA ALA A 423 -3.43 -12.19 -30.21
C ALA A 423 -3.47 -13.72 -30.27
N GLY A 424 -2.48 -14.30 -30.96
CA GLY A 424 -2.38 -15.74 -31.13
C GLY A 424 -2.35 -16.47 -29.80
N LEU A 425 -1.63 -15.93 -28.81
CA LEU A 425 -1.57 -16.51 -27.47
C LEU A 425 -2.91 -16.44 -26.74
N LEU A 426 -3.62 -15.32 -26.77
CA LEU A 426 -4.94 -15.18 -26.12
C LEU A 426 -5.97 -16.13 -26.74
N VAL A 427 -6.01 -16.19 -28.08
CA VAL A 427 -6.90 -17.09 -28.82
C VAL A 427 -6.56 -18.54 -28.51
N ALA A 428 -5.27 -18.91 -28.55
CA ALA A 428 -4.83 -20.26 -28.22
C ALA A 428 -5.17 -20.64 -26.77
N ARG A 429 -5.02 -19.72 -25.80
CA ARG A 429 -5.39 -19.95 -24.39
C ARG A 429 -6.86 -20.26 -24.24
N ALA A 430 -7.72 -19.44 -24.84
CA ALA A 430 -9.15 -19.67 -24.77
C ALA A 430 -9.53 -20.98 -25.47
N GLN A 431 -9.01 -21.24 -26.66
CA GLN A 431 -9.29 -22.49 -27.40
C GLN A 431 -8.82 -23.73 -26.63
N SER A 432 -7.72 -23.64 -25.88
CA SER A 432 -7.21 -24.73 -25.06
C SER A 432 -8.02 -24.97 -23.78
N ALA A 433 -8.81 -24.00 -23.34
CA ALA A 433 -9.70 -24.18 -22.20
C ALA A 433 -10.80 -25.20 -22.55
N THR A 434 -10.89 -26.30 -21.81
CA THR A 434 -11.92 -27.34 -22.01
C THR A 434 -13.17 -27.11 -21.15
N GLY A 435 -13.12 -26.17 -20.20
CA GLY A 435 -14.19 -25.89 -19.25
C GLY A 435 -14.63 -24.43 -19.25
N ILE A 436 -15.02 -23.94 -18.07
CA ILE A 436 -15.41 -22.54 -17.86
C ILE A 436 -14.25 -21.58 -18.13
N VAL A 437 -14.57 -20.36 -18.55
CA VAL A 437 -13.58 -19.31 -18.83
C VAL A 437 -14.03 -17.99 -18.18
N ASN A 438 -13.06 -17.27 -17.63
CA ASN A 438 -13.18 -15.90 -17.15
C ASN A 438 -12.37 -15.00 -18.09
N LEU A 439 -13.02 -14.03 -18.73
CA LEU A 439 -12.43 -13.16 -19.75
C LEU A 439 -12.44 -11.72 -19.27
N HIS A 440 -11.25 -11.15 -19.04
CA HIS A 440 -11.06 -9.77 -18.58
C HIS A 440 -10.23 -9.01 -19.62
N LEU A 441 -10.91 -8.28 -20.52
CA LEU A 441 -10.32 -7.62 -21.68
C LEU A 441 -10.45 -6.10 -21.55
N HIS A 442 -9.34 -5.39 -21.43
CA HIS A 442 -9.30 -3.94 -21.24
C HIS A 442 -8.48 -3.32 -22.37
N VAL A 443 -9.14 -2.63 -23.30
CA VAL A 443 -8.50 -1.99 -24.45
C VAL A 443 -9.01 -0.57 -24.63
N SER A 444 -8.18 0.41 -24.28
CA SER A 444 -8.56 1.82 -24.32
C SER A 444 -8.43 2.45 -25.71
N HIS A 445 -7.59 1.89 -26.59
CA HIS A 445 -7.28 2.49 -27.88
C HIS A 445 -7.96 1.78 -29.06
N PRO A 446 -8.39 2.53 -30.10
CA PRO A 446 -8.90 1.94 -31.32
C PRO A 446 -7.79 1.17 -32.04
N SER A 447 -7.88 -0.16 -32.05
CA SER A 447 -6.94 -1.04 -32.75
C SER A 447 -7.67 -2.09 -33.58
N GLY A 448 -7.23 -2.32 -34.80
CA GLY A 448 -7.76 -3.40 -35.66
C GLY A 448 -7.64 -4.78 -35.01
N PHE A 449 -6.73 -4.93 -34.03
CA PHE A 449 -6.62 -6.12 -33.18
C PHE A 449 -7.91 -6.46 -32.42
N VAL A 450 -8.61 -5.43 -31.92
CA VAL A 450 -9.84 -5.62 -31.14
C VAL A 450 -10.90 -6.30 -32.00
N GLU A 451 -11.08 -5.79 -33.22
CA GLU A 451 -12.06 -6.30 -34.17
C GLU A 451 -11.65 -7.66 -34.76
N ALA A 452 -10.37 -7.82 -35.13
CA ALA A 452 -9.90 -9.03 -35.81
C ALA A 452 -9.73 -10.24 -34.87
N ALA A 453 -9.42 -10.03 -33.58
CA ALA A 453 -9.08 -11.11 -32.66
C ALA A 453 -9.91 -11.12 -31.37
N LEU A 454 -10.03 -9.99 -30.65
CA LEU A 454 -10.65 -10.00 -29.32
C LEU A 454 -12.17 -10.20 -29.35
N LEU A 455 -12.89 -9.49 -30.21
CA LEU A 455 -14.36 -9.62 -30.29
C LEU A 455 -14.81 -11.00 -30.82
N PRO A 456 -14.14 -11.60 -31.83
CA PRO A 456 -14.36 -13.00 -32.18
C PRO A 456 -14.08 -13.96 -31.02
N LEU A 457 -13.03 -13.71 -30.23
CA LEU A 457 -12.71 -14.51 -29.05
C LEU A 457 -13.82 -14.48 -28.00
N VAL A 458 -14.37 -13.30 -27.71
CA VAL A 458 -15.53 -13.13 -26.81
C VAL A 458 -16.70 -13.97 -27.31
N SER A 459 -17.06 -13.82 -28.60
CA SER A 459 -18.15 -14.57 -29.24
C SER A 459 -17.98 -16.09 -29.07
N GLN A 460 -16.78 -16.60 -29.35
CA GLN A 460 -16.45 -18.03 -29.25
C GLN A 460 -16.56 -18.57 -27.82
N CYS A 461 -16.35 -17.73 -26.80
CA CYS A 461 -16.33 -18.15 -25.41
C CYS A 461 -17.68 -17.96 -24.68
N MET A 462 -18.66 -17.28 -25.26
CA MET A 462 -19.93 -16.94 -24.57
C MET A 462 -20.63 -18.15 -23.92
N HIS A 463 -20.65 -19.29 -24.60
CA HIS A 463 -21.35 -20.50 -24.11
C HIS A 463 -20.78 -21.10 -22.82
N ARG A 464 -19.55 -20.73 -22.45
CA ARG A 464 -18.80 -21.26 -21.29
C ARG A 464 -18.22 -20.16 -20.39
N ALA A 465 -18.45 -18.89 -20.73
CA ALA A 465 -17.99 -17.75 -19.94
C ALA A 465 -18.77 -17.71 -18.61
N VAL A 466 -18.06 -17.52 -17.50
CA VAL A 466 -18.65 -17.35 -16.15
C VAL A 466 -18.55 -15.90 -15.69
N ASP A 467 -17.36 -15.30 -15.85
CA ASP A 467 -17.10 -13.88 -15.60
C ASP A 467 -16.57 -13.22 -16.88
N LEU A 468 -17.31 -12.27 -17.44
CA LEU A 468 -16.93 -11.53 -18.65
C LEU A 468 -16.83 -10.04 -18.34
N HIS A 469 -15.62 -9.49 -18.35
CA HIS A 469 -15.35 -8.06 -18.27
C HIS A 469 -14.71 -7.59 -19.58
N VAL A 470 -15.42 -6.75 -20.33
CA VAL A 470 -14.89 -6.12 -21.54
C VAL A 470 -14.98 -4.60 -21.41
N MET A 471 -13.82 -3.95 -21.43
CA MET A 471 -13.66 -2.50 -21.52
C MET A 471 -13.05 -2.17 -22.88
N VAL A 472 -13.75 -1.44 -23.73
CA VAL A 472 -13.30 -1.11 -25.09
C VAL A 472 -13.48 0.37 -25.42
N HIS A 473 -12.73 0.85 -26.41
CA HIS A 473 -12.99 2.14 -27.04
C HIS A 473 -14.42 2.17 -27.65
N PRO A 474 -15.14 3.29 -27.57
CA PRO A 474 -16.55 3.38 -28.00
C PRO A 474 -16.78 3.13 -29.49
N SER A 475 -15.76 3.32 -30.33
CA SER A 475 -15.82 2.95 -31.76
C SER A 475 -16.14 1.47 -31.99
N PHE A 476 -15.94 0.62 -30.98
CA PHE A 476 -16.24 -0.82 -31.03
C PHE A 476 -17.56 -1.19 -30.34
N ALA A 477 -18.35 -0.24 -29.86
CA ALA A 477 -19.55 -0.53 -29.06
C ALA A 477 -20.54 -1.44 -29.80
N ALA A 478 -20.80 -1.17 -31.09
CA ALA A 478 -21.72 -1.97 -31.90
C ALA A 478 -21.20 -3.39 -32.14
N GLN A 479 -19.90 -3.52 -32.41
CA GLN A 479 -19.24 -4.82 -32.62
C GLN A 479 -19.19 -5.61 -31.32
N LEU A 480 -18.97 -4.95 -30.17
CA LEU A 480 -19.03 -5.58 -28.85
C LEU A 480 -20.42 -6.14 -28.57
N VAL A 481 -21.49 -5.36 -28.82
CA VAL A 481 -22.87 -5.86 -28.66
C VAL A 481 -23.10 -7.11 -29.50
N ARG A 482 -22.68 -7.10 -30.78
CA ARG A 482 -22.77 -8.30 -31.64
C ARG A 482 -21.96 -9.48 -31.09
N ALA A 483 -20.78 -9.23 -30.55
CA ALA A 483 -19.91 -10.26 -30.01
C ALA A 483 -20.50 -10.95 -28.77
N VAL A 484 -21.29 -10.23 -27.98
CA VAL A 484 -22.00 -10.78 -26.81
C VAL A 484 -23.43 -11.24 -27.13
N SER A 485 -23.89 -11.20 -28.38
CA SER A 485 -25.25 -11.64 -28.77
C SER A 485 -25.45 -13.16 -28.80
N TYR A 486 -24.49 -13.96 -28.33
CA TYR A 486 -24.58 -15.42 -28.30
C TYR A 486 -25.14 -15.93 -26.96
N PRO A 487 -25.76 -17.13 -26.91
CA PRO A 487 -26.24 -17.73 -25.67
C PRO A 487 -25.12 -17.84 -24.62
N ALA A 488 -25.43 -17.46 -23.38
CA ALA A 488 -24.47 -17.40 -22.28
C ALA A 488 -24.98 -18.16 -21.04
N PRO A 489 -25.19 -19.49 -21.13
CA PRO A 489 -25.85 -20.28 -20.10
C PRO A 489 -25.09 -20.34 -18.77
N GLN A 490 -23.76 -20.19 -18.79
CA GLN A 490 -22.91 -20.25 -17.61
C GLN A 490 -22.55 -18.87 -17.02
N LEU A 491 -22.96 -17.78 -17.68
CA LEU A 491 -22.53 -16.44 -17.33
C LEU A 491 -23.17 -16.01 -16.02
N GLU A 492 -22.35 -15.72 -15.02
CA GLU A 492 -22.76 -15.25 -13.69
C GLU A 492 -22.55 -13.74 -13.54
N ARG A 493 -21.48 -13.21 -14.14
CA ARG A 493 -21.09 -11.80 -14.06
C ARG A 493 -20.74 -11.25 -15.43
N LEU A 494 -21.32 -10.11 -15.76
CA LEU A 494 -21.07 -9.41 -17.00
C LEU A 494 -20.74 -7.95 -16.72
N ARG A 495 -19.61 -7.48 -17.23
CA ARG A 495 -19.18 -6.08 -17.16
C ARG A 495 -18.84 -5.56 -18.54
N LEU A 496 -19.60 -4.58 -19.02
CA LEU A 496 -19.40 -3.93 -20.31
C LEU A 496 -19.12 -2.44 -20.09
N ASP A 497 -17.89 -2.02 -20.35
CA ASP A 497 -17.48 -0.63 -20.18
C ASP A 497 -17.03 -0.02 -21.52
N LEU A 498 -17.55 1.15 -21.84
CA LEU A 498 -16.98 2.00 -22.87
C LEU A 498 -16.01 2.98 -22.21
N HIS A 499 -14.73 2.94 -22.60
CA HIS A 499 -13.70 3.82 -22.05
C HIS A 499 -13.30 4.87 -23.08
N ASP A 500 -13.64 6.13 -22.78
CA ASP A 500 -13.20 7.27 -23.57
C ASP A 500 -13.11 8.51 -22.66
N PRO A 501 -11.90 9.08 -22.49
CA PRO A 501 -11.73 10.27 -21.68
C PRO A 501 -12.16 11.56 -22.38
N GLN A 502 -12.42 11.57 -23.68
CA GLN A 502 -12.58 12.81 -24.45
C GLN A 502 -13.91 12.93 -25.21
N THR A 503 -14.52 11.83 -25.63
CA THR A 503 -15.65 11.92 -26.57
C THR A 503 -17.02 11.99 -25.87
N LYS A 504 -17.89 12.85 -26.39
CA LYS A 504 -19.33 12.80 -26.10
C LYS A 504 -19.93 11.58 -26.79
N LEU A 505 -20.27 10.57 -26.01
CA LEU A 505 -20.73 9.30 -26.55
C LEU A 505 -22.24 9.22 -26.61
N THR A 506 -22.73 8.68 -27.72
CA THR A 506 -24.09 8.19 -27.84
C THR A 506 -24.21 6.90 -27.03
N ILE A 507 -25.22 6.87 -26.16
CA ILE A 507 -25.54 5.67 -25.39
C ILE A 507 -26.03 4.60 -26.37
N LEU A 508 -25.43 3.41 -26.34
CA LEU A 508 -25.85 2.32 -27.23
C LEU A 508 -26.96 1.49 -26.58
N GLU A 509 -28.06 1.28 -27.29
CA GLU A 509 -29.18 0.47 -26.80
C GLU A 509 -28.92 -1.02 -26.97
N LEU A 510 -29.12 -1.79 -25.90
CA LEU A 510 -29.13 -3.24 -25.92
C LEU A 510 -30.45 -3.74 -26.51
N HIS A 511 -30.34 -4.62 -27.52
CA HIS A 511 -31.48 -5.24 -28.18
C HIS A 511 -32.18 -6.26 -27.25
N PRO A 512 -33.49 -6.55 -27.41
CA PRO A 512 -34.18 -7.62 -26.67
C PRO A 512 -33.51 -9.00 -26.79
N ASP A 513 -32.82 -9.26 -27.91
CA ASP A 513 -32.05 -10.50 -28.15
C ASP A 513 -30.63 -10.48 -27.53
N PHE A 514 -30.35 -9.56 -26.61
CA PHE A 514 -29.08 -9.53 -25.88
C PHE A 514 -28.78 -10.89 -25.23
N LEU A 515 -27.56 -11.40 -25.40
CA LEU A 515 -27.14 -12.75 -24.99
C LEU A 515 -28.05 -13.87 -25.55
N ALA A 516 -28.62 -13.66 -26.74
CA ALA A 516 -29.65 -14.50 -27.35
C ALA A 516 -30.87 -14.76 -26.43
N GLY A 517 -31.16 -13.84 -25.50
CA GLY A 517 -32.20 -14.01 -24.49
C GLY A 517 -31.92 -15.08 -23.43
N ALA A 518 -30.72 -15.66 -23.39
CA ALA A 518 -30.40 -16.86 -22.61
C ALA A 518 -29.18 -16.66 -21.69
N ALA A 519 -29.40 -16.12 -20.49
CA ALA A 519 -28.40 -16.00 -19.43
C ALA A 519 -28.99 -16.28 -18.03
N PRO A 520 -29.49 -17.51 -17.77
CA PRO A 520 -30.26 -17.84 -16.57
C PRO A 520 -29.47 -17.66 -15.27
N ARG A 521 -28.13 -17.74 -15.33
CA ARG A 521 -27.23 -17.62 -14.18
C ARG A 521 -26.72 -16.19 -13.96
N LEU A 522 -27.05 -15.23 -14.82
CA LEU A 522 -26.52 -13.87 -14.75
C LEU A 522 -27.06 -13.17 -13.50
N THR A 523 -26.22 -13.00 -12.49
CA THR A 523 -26.61 -12.39 -11.21
C THR A 523 -26.10 -10.97 -11.08
N THR A 524 -24.97 -10.64 -11.71
CA THR A 524 -24.36 -9.31 -11.64
C THR A 524 -24.15 -8.75 -13.04
N PHE A 525 -24.70 -7.56 -13.29
CA PHE A 525 -24.51 -6.83 -14.52
C PHE A 525 -23.92 -5.45 -14.21
N HIS A 526 -22.76 -5.16 -14.77
CA HIS A 526 -22.13 -3.85 -14.73
C HIS A 526 -22.08 -3.29 -16.15
N THR A 527 -22.61 -2.08 -16.33
CA THR A 527 -22.51 -1.39 -17.60
C THR A 527 -22.09 0.05 -17.41
N ARG A 528 -21.17 0.50 -18.28
CA ARG A 528 -20.85 1.91 -18.48
C ARG A 528 -20.94 2.26 -19.96
N GLY A 529 -21.92 3.08 -20.31
CA GLY A 529 -22.14 3.53 -21.69
C GLY A 529 -23.16 2.74 -22.52
N PHE A 530 -23.80 1.71 -21.95
CA PHE A 530 -24.91 1.00 -22.61
C PHE A 530 -26.25 1.26 -21.93
N SER A 531 -27.28 1.40 -22.74
CA SER A 531 -28.68 1.51 -22.36
C SER A 531 -29.38 0.15 -22.42
N CYS A 532 -30.32 -0.09 -21.51
CA CYS A 532 -31.38 -1.08 -21.72
C CYS A 532 -32.70 -0.32 -21.88
N THR A 533 -32.92 0.36 -23.00
CA THR A 533 -34.20 1.02 -23.28
C THR A 533 -35.11 0.00 -23.94
N PRO A 534 -36.11 -0.55 -23.24
CA PRO A 534 -37.07 -1.41 -23.89
C PRO A 534 -37.83 -0.58 -24.93
N GLY A 535 -37.72 -0.95 -26.20
CA GLY A 535 -38.67 -0.56 -27.25
C GLY A 535 -40.07 -1.15 -27.02
N SER A 536 -40.51 -1.25 -25.75
CA SER A 536 -41.68 -1.93 -25.19
C SER A 536 -41.45 -3.36 -24.65
N SER A 537 -40.37 -4.07 -24.99
CA SER A 537 -40.13 -5.45 -24.54
C SER A 537 -39.02 -5.57 -23.49
N ALA A 538 -39.25 -6.40 -22.46
CA ALA A 538 -38.22 -6.75 -21.48
C ALA A 538 -37.08 -7.53 -22.14
N ILE A 539 -35.85 -7.44 -21.60
CA ILE A 539 -34.67 -8.18 -22.06
C ILE A 539 -34.57 -9.47 -21.22
N PRO A 540 -34.93 -10.66 -21.75
CA PRO A 540 -35.07 -11.88 -20.94
C PRO A 540 -33.76 -12.29 -20.25
N ALA A 541 -32.62 -12.06 -20.90
CA ALA A 541 -31.31 -12.39 -20.36
C ALA A 541 -30.94 -11.62 -19.09
N LEU A 542 -31.60 -10.49 -18.81
CA LEU A 542 -31.36 -9.66 -17.62
C LEU A 542 -32.31 -9.97 -16.47
N ALA A 543 -33.29 -10.87 -16.66
CA ALA A 543 -34.34 -11.15 -15.68
C ALA A 543 -33.82 -11.75 -14.35
N SER A 544 -32.67 -12.43 -14.38
CA SER A 544 -32.00 -13.08 -13.26
C SER A 544 -31.08 -12.15 -12.46
N VAL A 545 -30.79 -10.94 -12.96
CA VAL A 545 -29.83 -10.02 -12.36
C VAL A 545 -30.34 -9.54 -10.99
N LYS A 546 -29.47 -9.71 -9.99
CA LYS A 546 -29.65 -9.27 -8.61
C LYS A 546 -28.86 -8.03 -8.29
N THR A 547 -27.69 -7.84 -8.93
CA THR A 547 -26.82 -6.69 -8.70
C THR A 547 -26.60 -5.95 -10.01
N LEU A 548 -27.05 -4.69 -10.07
CA LEU A 548 -26.80 -3.79 -11.19
C LEU A 548 -25.79 -2.73 -10.77
N ILE A 549 -24.70 -2.59 -11.50
CA ILE A 549 -23.76 -1.48 -11.38
C ILE A 549 -23.87 -0.66 -12.66
N TYR A 550 -24.42 0.55 -12.57
CA TYR A 550 -24.62 1.42 -13.72
C TYR A 550 -23.80 2.69 -13.59
N GLY A 551 -23.03 3.02 -14.62
CA GLY A 551 -22.33 4.29 -14.74
C GLY A 551 -22.66 4.99 -16.05
N PRO A 552 -23.28 6.18 -16.08
CA PRO A 552 -23.25 7.02 -17.24
C PRO A 552 -21.81 7.44 -17.51
N LEU A 553 -21.52 7.71 -18.77
CA LEU A 553 -20.22 8.21 -19.21
C LEU A 553 -20.05 9.65 -18.71
N HIS A 554 -18.84 10.02 -18.28
CA HIS A 554 -18.54 11.30 -17.62
C HIS A 554 -18.98 12.55 -18.40
N TYR A 555 -19.20 12.43 -19.72
CA TYR A 555 -19.57 13.53 -20.61
C TYR A 555 -20.90 13.31 -21.34
N ALA A 556 -21.72 12.33 -20.92
CA ALA A 556 -23.05 12.19 -21.49
C ALA A 556 -23.87 13.45 -21.14
N PRO A 557 -24.65 14.01 -22.08
CA PRO A 557 -25.64 15.02 -21.74
C PRO A 557 -26.53 14.46 -20.64
N ALA A 558 -26.94 15.32 -19.71
CA ALA A 558 -27.67 14.91 -18.53
C ALA A 558 -28.86 14.03 -18.95
N GLN A 559 -28.78 12.75 -18.60
CA GLN A 559 -29.73 11.77 -19.11
C GLN A 559 -31.06 11.99 -18.42
N ASP A 560 -32.14 12.04 -19.21
CA ASP A 560 -33.49 12.03 -18.66
C ASP A 560 -33.68 10.77 -17.83
N PHE A 561 -33.88 10.92 -16.52
CA PHE A 561 -34.04 9.80 -15.60
C PHE A 561 -35.19 8.86 -15.97
N SER A 562 -36.18 9.31 -16.77
CA SER A 562 -37.23 8.43 -17.32
C SER A 562 -36.67 7.22 -18.08
N PHE A 563 -35.50 7.39 -18.70
CA PHE A 563 -34.72 6.35 -19.34
C PHE A 563 -34.29 5.29 -18.32
N PHE A 564 -33.75 5.71 -17.19
CA PHE A 564 -33.23 4.82 -16.17
C PHE A 564 -34.34 4.01 -15.50
N ILE A 565 -35.50 4.62 -15.26
CA ILE A 565 -36.69 3.89 -14.78
C ILE A 565 -37.12 2.81 -15.77
N ARG A 566 -37.11 3.10 -17.08
CA ARG A 566 -37.41 2.11 -18.11
C ARG A 566 -36.39 0.97 -18.10
N MET A 567 -35.12 1.29 -17.92
CA MET A 567 -34.04 0.32 -17.80
C MET A 567 -34.22 -0.59 -16.58
N LEU A 568 -34.66 -0.06 -15.44
CA LEU A 568 -34.91 -0.87 -14.24
C LEU A 568 -36.00 -1.93 -14.41
N LYS A 569 -36.93 -1.76 -15.36
CA LYS A 569 -37.93 -2.79 -15.70
C LYS A 569 -37.31 -4.07 -16.28
N CYS A 570 -36.07 -4.00 -16.80
CA CYS A 570 -35.34 -5.17 -17.28
C CYS A 570 -34.81 -6.06 -16.14
N PHE A 571 -34.84 -5.60 -14.88
CA PHE A 571 -34.25 -6.28 -13.72
C PHE A 571 -35.30 -6.57 -12.63
N PRO A 572 -36.28 -7.46 -12.89
CA PRO A 572 -37.37 -7.76 -11.94
C PRO A 572 -36.90 -8.37 -10.60
N ARG A 573 -35.67 -8.89 -10.53
CA ARG A 573 -35.07 -9.51 -9.33
C ARG A 573 -33.96 -8.67 -8.69
N LEU A 574 -33.93 -7.36 -8.99
CA LEU A 574 -32.87 -6.48 -8.50
C LEU A 574 -32.89 -6.36 -6.97
N GLU A 575 -31.80 -6.77 -6.33
CA GLU A 575 -31.57 -6.69 -4.89
C GLU A 575 -30.58 -5.57 -4.55
N CYS A 576 -29.57 -5.32 -5.40
CA CYS A 576 -28.53 -4.31 -5.21
C CYS A 576 -28.40 -3.42 -6.45
N LEU A 577 -28.51 -2.11 -6.26
CA LEU A 577 -28.31 -1.11 -7.29
C LEU A 577 -27.11 -0.23 -6.91
N ARG A 578 -26.11 -0.14 -7.77
CA ARG A 578 -24.99 0.80 -7.62
C ARG A 578 -24.98 1.76 -8.79
N LEU A 579 -25.03 3.06 -8.50
CA LEU A 579 -24.93 4.12 -9.48
C LEU A 579 -23.58 4.82 -9.36
N SER A 580 -22.98 5.11 -10.50
CA SER A 580 -21.80 5.97 -10.61
C SER A 580 -22.04 7.09 -11.61
N GLY A 581 -21.08 8.00 -11.79
CA GLY A 581 -21.09 9.05 -12.82
C GLY A 581 -21.59 10.42 -12.37
N GLN A 582 -21.38 11.44 -13.21
CA GLN A 582 -21.67 12.83 -12.88
C GLN A 582 -23.07 13.24 -13.37
N ARG A 583 -23.84 13.88 -12.47
CA ARG A 583 -25.14 14.56 -12.69
C ARG A 583 -26.25 13.75 -13.38
N TRP A 584 -27.24 13.37 -12.57
CA TRP A 584 -28.55 12.93 -13.07
C TRP A 584 -29.52 14.11 -13.00
N THR A 585 -30.18 14.44 -14.10
CA THR A 585 -31.17 15.53 -14.15
C THR A 585 -32.46 15.05 -14.79
N GLY A 586 -33.59 15.57 -14.34
CA GLY A 586 -34.90 15.28 -14.94
C GLY A 586 -35.97 15.15 -13.87
N SER A 587 -37.20 15.53 -14.21
CA SER A 587 -38.34 15.39 -13.31
C SER A 587 -38.76 13.93 -13.22
N TRP A 588 -39.01 13.46 -12.00
CA TRP A 588 -39.17 12.04 -11.72
C TRP A 588 -40.51 11.44 -12.09
N GLY A 589 -41.56 12.26 -12.24
CA GLY A 589 -42.93 11.75 -12.22
C GLY A 589 -43.21 10.89 -10.96
N ASN A 590 -44.45 10.43 -10.79
CA ASN A 590 -44.82 9.56 -9.66
C ASN A 590 -44.45 8.09 -9.97
N PHE A 591 -43.16 7.78 -10.13
CA PHE A 591 -42.70 6.41 -10.36
C PHE A 591 -42.21 5.74 -9.08
N ALA A 592 -42.77 4.58 -8.76
CA ALA A 592 -42.30 3.70 -7.70
C ALA A 592 -41.69 2.43 -8.31
N LEU A 593 -40.46 2.11 -7.92
CA LEU A 593 -39.83 0.83 -8.29
C LEU A 593 -40.58 -0.33 -7.62
N ARG A 594 -40.90 -1.35 -8.41
CA ARG A 594 -41.61 -2.55 -7.93
C ARG A 594 -40.98 -3.81 -8.54
N PRO A 595 -40.27 -4.63 -7.74
CA PRO A 595 -39.84 -4.38 -6.36
C PRO A 595 -38.69 -3.35 -6.28
N PRO A 596 -38.59 -2.58 -5.17
CA PRO A 596 -37.42 -1.73 -4.93
C PRO A 596 -36.21 -2.58 -4.51
N PRO A 597 -34.97 -2.17 -4.86
CA PRO A 597 -33.77 -2.87 -4.44
C PRO A 597 -33.58 -2.81 -2.92
N HIS A 598 -33.03 -3.87 -2.32
CA HIS A 598 -32.69 -3.90 -0.90
C HIS A 598 -31.52 -2.98 -0.55
N THR A 599 -30.55 -2.84 -1.45
CA THR A 599 -29.37 -2.00 -1.26
C THR A 599 -29.21 -1.06 -2.44
N VAL A 600 -29.01 0.22 -2.15
CA VAL A 600 -28.72 1.27 -3.12
C VAL A 600 -27.40 1.93 -2.75
N ASP A 601 -26.46 2.01 -3.68
CA ASP A 601 -25.17 2.67 -3.53
C ASP A 601 -25.04 3.78 -4.57
N LEU A 602 -24.96 5.02 -4.12
CA LEU A 602 -24.85 6.23 -4.94
C LEU A 602 -23.49 6.91 -4.77
N ASN A 603 -22.51 6.28 -4.12
CA ASN A 603 -21.25 6.91 -3.70
C ASN A 603 -20.46 7.61 -4.80
N SER A 604 -20.66 7.21 -6.05
CA SER A 604 -19.97 7.78 -7.19
C SER A 604 -20.85 8.73 -8.00
N VAL A 605 -21.98 9.19 -7.44
CA VAL A 605 -22.95 10.08 -8.07
C VAL A 605 -22.91 11.47 -7.46
N SER A 606 -22.71 12.50 -8.28
CA SER A 606 -22.71 13.89 -7.80
C SER A 606 -23.34 14.87 -8.78
N PRO A 607 -24.22 15.78 -8.30
CA PRO A 607 -25.17 15.66 -7.17
C PRO A 607 -26.33 14.70 -7.49
N VAL A 608 -26.92 14.13 -6.44
CA VAL A 608 -28.16 13.33 -6.51
C VAL A 608 -29.34 14.26 -6.20
N SER A 609 -30.37 14.32 -7.06
CA SER A 609 -31.56 15.12 -6.74
C SER A 609 -32.40 14.46 -5.65
N SER A 610 -33.10 15.26 -4.84
CA SER A 610 -34.05 14.79 -3.82
C SER A 610 -35.09 13.84 -4.41
N GLU A 611 -35.53 14.09 -5.63
CA GLU A 611 -36.45 13.22 -6.36
C GLU A 611 -35.86 11.81 -6.60
N VAL A 612 -34.54 11.72 -6.83
CA VAL A 612 -33.84 10.42 -6.91
C VAL A 612 -33.88 9.66 -5.63
N LEU A 613 -33.61 10.37 -4.54
CA LEU A 613 -33.70 9.80 -3.22
C LEU A 613 -35.13 9.34 -2.97
N ASN A 614 -36.16 10.14 -3.26
CA ASN A 614 -37.56 9.80 -3.02
C ASN A 614 -37.98 8.44 -3.58
N ALA A 615 -37.56 8.15 -4.80
CA ALA A 615 -38.00 6.93 -5.49
C ALA A 615 -37.11 5.71 -5.23
N LEU A 616 -35.82 5.90 -4.96
CA LEU A 616 -34.93 4.80 -4.57
C LEU A 616 -35.09 4.43 -3.10
N ALA A 617 -35.45 5.41 -2.28
CA ALA A 617 -35.46 5.30 -0.83
C ALA A 617 -36.88 4.93 -0.35
N THR A 618 -37.29 3.71 -0.69
CA THR A 618 -38.57 3.15 -0.29
C THR A 618 -38.49 2.52 1.11
N PRO A 619 -39.62 2.26 1.80
CA PRO A 619 -39.61 1.53 3.07
C PRO A 619 -38.92 0.16 3.01
N ASN A 620 -38.90 -0.48 1.84
CA ASN A 620 -38.28 -1.79 1.60
C ASN A 620 -36.78 -1.71 1.30
N THR A 621 -36.25 -0.50 1.03
CA THR A 621 -34.83 -0.28 0.77
C THR A 621 -34.09 -0.28 2.10
N LYS A 622 -33.40 -1.39 2.39
CA LYS A 622 -32.69 -1.60 3.65
C LYS A 622 -31.49 -0.67 3.77
N ILE A 623 -30.64 -0.58 2.76
CA ILE A 623 -29.39 0.18 2.84
C ILE A 623 -29.33 1.19 1.70
N ILE A 624 -29.03 2.44 2.03
CA ILE A 624 -28.73 3.49 1.04
C ILE A 624 -27.40 4.11 1.41
N THR A 625 -26.47 4.11 0.46
CA THR A 625 -25.17 4.75 0.62
C THR A 625 -25.05 5.91 -0.36
N THR A 626 -24.65 7.09 0.08
CA THR A 626 -24.54 8.29 -0.76
C THR A 626 -23.23 9.03 -0.45
N PRO A 627 -22.69 9.83 -1.39
CA PRO A 627 -21.52 10.64 -1.12
C PRO A 627 -21.94 11.87 -0.32
N GLY A 628 -21.40 11.99 0.89
CA GLY A 628 -21.68 13.06 1.84
C GLY A 628 -21.21 14.44 1.35
N SER A 629 -20.13 14.49 0.57
CA SER A 629 -19.55 15.75 0.06
C SER A 629 -20.46 16.54 -0.89
N TYR A 630 -21.52 15.92 -1.41
CA TYR A 630 -22.43 16.55 -2.37
C TYR A 630 -23.89 16.56 -1.93
N LEU A 631 -24.18 16.02 -0.74
CA LEU A 631 -25.52 16.02 -0.18
C LEU A 631 -25.86 17.41 0.34
N ARG A 632 -26.98 17.97 -0.12
CA ARG A 632 -27.54 19.16 0.53
C ARG A 632 -28.15 18.75 1.85
N GLY A 633 -28.28 19.74 2.74
CA GLY A 633 -28.93 19.53 4.03
C GLY A 633 -30.34 18.93 3.91
N ASP A 634 -31.13 19.44 2.97
CA ASP A 634 -32.49 18.95 2.73
C ASP A 634 -32.51 17.48 2.28
N ASP A 635 -31.53 17.06 1.47
CA ASP A 635 -31.41 15.67 0.99
C ASP A 635 -31.07 14.72 2.15
N PHE A 636 -30.22 15.18 3.07
CA PHE A 636 -29.89 14.44 4.30
C PHE A 636 -31.11 14.30 5.21
N SER A 637 -31.80 15.42 5.48
CA SER A 637 -33.03 15.45 6.26
C SER A 637 -34.09 14.53 5.66
N PHE A 638 -34.21 14.54 4.33
CA PHE A 638 -35.10 13.66 3.60
C PHE A 638 -34.76 12.18 3.82
N LEU A 639 -33.51 11.78 3.62
CA LEU A 639 -33.08 10.37 3.81
C LEU A 639 -33.31 9.89 5.24
N ALA A 640 -33.03 10.74 6.22
CA ALA A 640 -33.20 10.41 7.63
C ALA A 640 -34.67 10.38 8.07
N ALA A 641 -35.55 11.19 7.47
CA ALA A 641 -36.98 11.17 7.72
C ALA A 641 -37.64 9.82 7.34
N GLN A 642 -36.99 9.01 6.50
CA GLN A 642 -37.49 7.70 6.12
C GLN A 642 -37.24 6.60 7.15
N LEU A 643 -36.26 6.81 8.01
CA LEU A 643 -35.99 5.94 9.14
C LEU A 643 -37.10 6.18 10.18
N THR A 644 -37.53 5.15 10.90
CA THR A 644 -38.62 5.22 11.90
C THR A 644 -38.07 4.96 13.29
N GLY A 645 -38.78 5.39 14.33
CA GLY A 645 -38.39 5.12 15.72
C GLY A 645 -37.04 5.73 16.14
N PRO A 646 -36.44 5.19 17.20
CA PRO A 646 -35.11 5.54 17.69
C PRO A 646 -34.02 5.26 16.66
N LEU A 647 -33.02 6.14 16.60
CA LEU A 647 -31.91 6.07 15.67
C LEU A 647 -30.59 5.79 16.40
N THR A 648 -29.74 5.00 15.75
CA THR A 648 -28.31 4.85 16.07
C THR A 648 -27.51 5.65 15.06
N LEU A 649 -26.67 6.57 15.54
CA LEU A 649 -25.71 7.34 14.74
C LEU A 649 -24.33 6.71 14.87
N GLU A 650 -23.77 6.21 13.77
CA GLU A 650 -22.43 5.67 13.71
C GLU A 650 -21.51 6.59 12.89
N ILE A 651 -20.34 6.95 13.40
CA ILE A 651 -19.31 7.74 12.71
C ILE A 651 -18.00 6.94 12.71
N HIS A 652 -17.57 6.50 11.53
CA HIS A 652 -16.45 5.57 11.39
C HIS A 652 -15.42 6.08 10.39
N LEU A 653 -14.14 5.85 10.73
CA LEU A 653 -12.99 5.95 9.81
C LEU A 653 -12.54 4.52 9.45
N PRO A 654 -12.71 4.05 8.21
CA PRO A 654 -12.10 2.80 7.77
C PRO A 654 -10.56 2.90 7.90
N PRO A 655 -9.86 1.85 8.34
CA PRO A 655 -8.43 1.87 8.65
C PRO A 655 -7.50 2.20 7.46
N ASN A 656 -8.03 2.27 6.23
CA ASN A 656 -7.27 2.51 5.00
C ASN A 656 -7.93 3.56 4.10
N ALA A 657 -8.84 4.39 4.63
CA ALA A 657 -9.58 5.32 3.80
C ALA A 657 -9.39 6.76 4.28
N ASN A 658 -9.02 7.63 3.33
CA ASN A 658 -9.21 9.08 3.42
C ASN A 658 -10.70 9.42 3.28
N MET A 659 -11.60 8.68 3.92
CA MET A 659 -13.03 8.91 3.90
C MET A 659 -13.60 8.45 5.23
N TYR A 660 -14.33 9.30 5.94
CA TYR A 660 -15.17 8.84 7.04
C TYR A 660 -16.61 8.69 6.55
N TYR A 661 -17.40 7.88 7.23
CA TYR A 661 -18.82 7.76 6.91
C TYR A 661 -19.69 7.98 8.14
N VAL A 662 -20.80 8.68 7.90
CA VAL A 662 -21.88 8.90 8.85
C VAL A 662 -22.98 7.93 8.50
N ARG A 663 -23.39 7.09 9.44
CA ARG A 663 -24.39 6.05 9.22
C ARG A 663 -25.50 6.19 10.25
N LEU A 664 -26.73 6.38 9.78
CA LEU A 664 -27.94 6.31 10.60
C LEU A 664 -28.58 4.95 10.43
N ARG A 665 -28.92 4.30 11.55
CA ARG A 665 -29.63 3.02 11.60
C ARG A 665 -30.88 3.15 12.44
N ASP A 666 -32.00 2.57 11.99
CA ASP A 666 -33.22 2.48 12.79
C ASP A 666 -33.41 1.12 13.47
N GLU A 667 -34.46 1.02 14.30
CA GLU A 667 -34.86 -0.20 15.01
C GLU A 667 -35.23 -1.38 14.09
N HIS A 668 -35.54 -1.12 12.82
CA HIS A 668 -35.83 -2.15 11.82
C HIS A 668 -34.57 -2.59 11.04
N GLY A 669 -33.39 -2.06 11.39
CA GLY A 669 -32.13 -2.37 10.74
C GLY A 669 -31.97 -1.70 9.36
N ARG A 670 -32.80 -0.70 9.04
CA ARG A 670 -32.59 0.13 7.83
C ARG A 670 -31.45 1.10 8.09
N VAL A 671 -30.63 1.31 7.06
CA VAL A 671 -29.39 2.07 7.11
C VAL A 671 -29.41 3.16 6.05
N ARG A 672 -29.03 4.37 6.45
CA ARG A 672 -28.69 5.50 5.57
C ARG A 672 -27.25 5.90 5.87
N GLN A 673 -26.37 5.67 4.93
CA GLN A 673 -24.93 5.91 5.07
C GLN A 673 -24.50 7.02 4.11
N MET A 674 -23.75 7.98 4.63
CA MET A 674 -23.19 9.10 3.89
C MET A 674 -21.67 9.02 3.99
N ASN A 675 -21.00 8.92 2.85
CA ASN A 675 -19.55 8.78 2.76
C ASN A 675 -18.91 10.14 2.47
N TYR A 676 -18.23 10.71 3.45
CA TYR A 676 -17.52 11.97 3.32
C TYR A 676 -16.06 11.67 2.98
N ILE A 677 -15.53 12.34 1.96
CA ILE A 677 -14.11 12.29 1.68
C ILE A 677 -13.40 13.12 2.75
N ASP A 678 -12.43 12.52 3.41
CA ASP A 678 -11.62 13.14 4.45
C ASP A 678 -10.86 14.31 3.84
N LEU A 679 -11.17 15.53 4.31
CA LEU A 679 -10.48 16.76 3.92
C LEU A 679 -9.39 17.09 4.94
N SER A 680 -8.73 16.09 5.52
CA SER A 680 -7.53 16.23 6.36
C SER A 680 -6.35 16.95 5.67
N TYR A 681 -6.51 17.43 4.42
CA TYR A 681 -5.95 18.71 4.00
C TYR A 681 -6.55 19.86 4.85
N ALA A 682 -5.99 19.99 6.07
CA ALA A 682 -6.39 20.76 7.25
C ALA A 682 -6.64 22.28 7.10
N GLY A 683 -7.23 22.74 6.00
CA GLY A 683 -7.71 24.12 5.82
C GLY A 683 -9.13 24.22 5.23
N TYR A 684 -9.72 23.11 4.78
CA TYR A 684 -11.07 23.12 4.18
C TYR A 684 -12.19 22.72 5.13
N TRP A 685 -11.90 22.05 6.26
CA TRP A 685 -12.95 21.68 7.22
C TRP A 685 -13.59 22.93 7.84
N GLU A 686 -12.78 23.91 8.26
CA GLU A 686 -13.29 25.14 8.90
C GLU A 686 -14.02 26.08 7.94
N SER A 687 -13.72 26.04 6.63
CA SER A 687 -14.35 26.91 5.63
C SER A 687 -15.57 26.29 4.96
N GLU A 688 -15.67 24.95 4.91
CA GLU A 688 -16.73 24.23 4.19
C GLU A 688 -17.28 23.01 4.94
N VAL A 689 -17.28 22.94 6.28
CA VAL A 689 -18.39 22.19 6.92
C VAL A 689 -19.64 22.89 6.39
N PRO A 690 -20.50 22.24 5.58
CA PRO A 690 -21.69 22.91 5.10
C PRO A 690 -22.48 23.23 6.37
N GLY A 691 -22.64 24.51 6.74
CA GLY A 691 -23.56 24.89 7.83
C GLY A 691 -24.96 24.27 7.62
N ASN A 692 -25.24 23.90 6.37
CA ASN A 692 -26.36 23.09 5.92
C ASN A 692 -26.50 21.73 6.65
N LEU A 693 -25.42 21.04 7.06
CA LEU A 693 -25.50 19.78 7.79
C LEU A 693 -26.05 19.98 9.20
N VAL A 694 -25.57 21.00 9.93
CA VAL A 694 -26.03 21.29 11.31
C VAL A 694 -27.53 21.52 11.34
N GLY A 695 -28.04 22.35 10.42
CA GLY A 695 -29.48 22.58 10.28
C GLY A 695 -30.28 21.31 9.97
N SER A 696 -29.66 20.35 9.29
CA SER A 696 -30.31 19.11 8.83
C SER A 696 -30.29 17.98 9.86
N PHE A 697 -29.33 18.03 10.79
CA PHE A 697 -29.32 17.15 11.96
C PHE A 697 -30.34 17.58 13.00
N THR A 698 -30.64 18.89 13.11
CA THR A 698 -31.52 19.46 14.14
C THR A 698 -32.85 18.72 14.33
N PRO A 699 -33.60 18.31 13.28
CA PRO A 699 -34.84 17.55 13.44
C PRO A 699 -34.64 16.11 13.95
N LEU A 700 -33.45 15.54 13.75
CA LEU A 700 -33.14 14.15 14.06
C LEU A 700 -32.60 13.96 15.47
N VAL A 701 -32.05 15.01 16.07
CA VAL A 701 -31.34 14.94 17.34
C VAL A 701 -32.20 14.30 18.45
N TRP A 702 -33.50 14.58 18.47
CA TRP A 702 -34.46 14.00 19.43
C TRP A 702 -34.75 12.51 19.22
N ARG A 703 -34.29 11.93 18.11
CA ARG A 703 -34.47 10.52 17.77
C ARG A 703 -33.18 9.72 17.94
N ILE A 704 -32.02 10.36 17.96
CA ILE A 704 -30.73 9.68 18.13
C ILE A 704 -30.63 9.25 19.60
N THR A 705 -30.69 7.94 19.83
CA THR A 705 -30.66 7.34 21.17
C THR A 705 -29.33 6.63 21.46
N HIS A 706 -28.61 6.25 20.41
CA HIS A 706 -27.31 5.60 20.49
C HIS A 706 -26.32 6.28 19.54
N ILE A 707 -25.13 6.59 20.02
CA ILE A 707 -24.01 7.07 19.20
C ILE A 707 -22.89 6.04 19.26
N ALA A 708 -22.29 5.72 18.11
CA ALA A 708 -21.09 4.90 18.03
C ALA A 708 -20.02 5.64 17.20
N VAL A 709 -18.90 6.03 17.81
CA VAL A 709 -17.92 6.92 17.17
C VAL A 709 -16.50 6.49 17.49
N ARG A 710 -15.59 6.63 16.53
CA ARG A 710 -14.16 6.45 16.79
C ARG A 710 -13.60 7.60 17.63
N SER A 711 -12.69 7.31 18.56
CA SER A 711 -12.14 8.32 19.47
C SER A 711 -11.54 9.53 18.75
N GLU A 712 -10.92 9.33 17.59
CA GLU A 712 -10.28 10.38 16.79
C GLU A 712 -11.28 11.29 16.08
N LEU A 713 -12.54 10.85 15.92
CA LEU A 713 -13.62 11.59 15.26
C LEU A 713 -14.59 12.23 16.25
N TRP A 714 -14.29 12.20 17.55
CA TRP A 714 -15.17 12.74 18.58
C TRP A 714 -15.43 14.25 18.38
N GLU A 715 -14.40 15.00 17.97
CA GLU A 715 -14.55 16.44 17.69
C GLU A 715 -15.52 16.72 16.54
N ASN A 716 -15.56 15.85 15.53
CA ASN A 716 -16.45 15.99 14.39
C ASN A 716 -17.93 15.85 14.79
N LEU A 717 -18.23 15.11 15.87
CA LEU A 717 -19.58 14.98 16.39
C LEU A 717 -20.11 16.32 16.93
N LEU A 718 -19.27 17.12 17.59
CA LEU A 718 -19.63 18.46 18.11
C LEU A 718 -20.10 19.39 17.01
N MET A 719 -19.45 19.30 15.85
CA MET A 719 -19.80 20.10 14.69
C MET A 719 -21.17 19.72 14.10
N LEU A 720 -21.61 18.47 14.27
CA LEU A 720 -22.89 18.00 13.72
C LEU A 720 -24.07 18.31 14.63
N ALA A 721 -23.93 18.09 15.94
CA ALA A 721 -25.00 18.26 16.91
C ALA A 721 -24.42 18.60 18.31
N PRO A 722 -24.40 19.89 18.70
CA PRO A 722 -23.82 20.30 19.99
C PRO A 722 -24.63 19.79 21.19
N GLU A 723 -25.93 19.58 21.01
CA GLU A 723 -26.82 18.98 22.00
C GLU A 723 -27.46 17.73 21.41
N LEU A 724 -27.55 16.67 22.22
CA LEU A 724 -28.06 15.35 21.84
C LEU A 724 -29.00 14.81 22.96
N PRO A 725 -30.22 15.36 23.06
CA PRO A 725 -31.05 15.21 24.26
C PRO A 725 -31.62 13.80 24.47
N ALA A 726 -31.77 13.01 23.41
CA ALA A 726 -32.31 11.66 23.47
C ALA A 726 -31.23 10.56 23.61
N VAL A 727 -29.94 10.92 23.55
CA VAL A 727 -28.86 9.93 23.59
C VAL A 727 -28.77 9.31 24.98
N THR A 728 -29.01 8.01 25.04
CA THR A 728 -28.93 7.18 26.27
C THR A 728 -27.69 6.30 26.29
N HIS A 729 -27.11 6.02 25.12
CA HIS A 729 -25.94 5.16 24.97
C HIS A 729 -24.90 5.80 24.04
N VAL A 730 -23.64 5.83 24.47
CA VAL A 730 -22.49 6.24 23.65
C VAL A 730 -21.48 5.10 23.64
N THR A 731 -21.13 4.60 22.44
CA THR A 731 -20.04 3.65 22.20
C THR A 731 -18.87 4.39 21.58
N VAL A 732 -17.68 4.30 22.18
CA VAL A 732 -16.44 4.85 21.61
C VAL A 732 -15.49 3.74 21.21
N TYR A 733 -15.14 3.69 19.93
CA TYR A 733 -14.17 2.74 19.40
C TYR A 733 -12.75 3.30 19.54
N VAL A 734 -11.88 2.56 20.22
CA VAL A 734 -10.47 2.91 20.43
C VAL A 734 -9.59 1.93 19.65
N ASP A 735 -9.10 2.39 18.49
CA ASP A 735 -8.27 1.61 17.59
C ASP A 735 -6.80 2.11 17.64
N GLY A 736 -5.89 1.27 18.16
CA GLY A 736 -4.44 1.49 18.07
C GLY A 736 -3.76 1.97 19.37
N ALA A 737 -2.44 1.76 19.46
CA ALA A 737 -1.61 2.09 20.63
C ALA A 737 -1.40 3.59 20.86
N SER A 738 -1.92 4.45 19.97
CA SER A 738 -1.69 5.90 19.96
C SER A 738 -2.94 6.74 20.30
N ALA A 739 -4.03 6.13 20.78
CA ALA A 739 -5.22 6.87 21.20
C ALA A 739 -4.98 7.77 22.43
N ALA A 740 -3.80 7.72 23.05
CA ALA A 740 -3.32 8.64 24.08
C ALA A 740 -2.83 10.00 23.52
N GLY A 741 -3.34 10.43 22.36
CA GLY A 741 -3.01 11.72 21.76
C GLY A 741 -3.40 12.88 22.68
N ASN A 742 -2.46 13.81 22.85
CA ASN A 742 -2.50 15.01 23.70
C ASN A 742 -3.91 15.58 23.90
N GLY A 743 -4.33 15.75 25.15
CA GLY A 743 -5.65 16.24 25.55
C GLY A 743 -5.97 17.65 25.06
N ALA A 744 -6.23 17.79 23.76
CA ALA A 744 -6.87 18.94 23.17
C ALA A 744 -8.22 19.13 23.87
N ALA A 745 -8.50 20.37 24.27
CA ALA A 745 -9.73 20.71 24.97
C ALA A 745 -10.92 20.51 24.01
N LEU A 746 -11.62 19.40 24.14
CA LEU A 746 -12.83 19.12 23.36
C LEU A 746 -13.91 20.14 23.76
N ALA A 747 -14.71 20.65 22.82
CA ALA A 747 -15.94 21.32 23.23
C ALA A 747 -16.92 20.27 23.82
N PRO A 748 -17.82 20.64 24.75
CA PRO A 748 -18.73 19.67 25.35
C PRO A 748 -19.92 19.32 24.43
N VAL A 749 -20.22 18.02 24.28
CA VAL A 749 -21.46 17.53 23.62
C VAL A 749 -22.49 17.27 24.71
N ALA A 750 -23.57 18.03 24.79
CA ALA A 750 -24.55 17.85 25.85
C ALA A 750 -25.46 16.63 25.59
N CYS A 751 -25.28 15.54 26.35
CA CYS A 751 -26.15 14.36 26.28
C CYS A 751 -26.98 14.21 27.57
N PRO A 752 -28.08 14.94 27.77
CA PRO A 752 -28.82 14.96 29.03
C PRO A 752 -29.48 13.63 29.44
N ALA A 753 -29.77 12.74 28.50
CA ALA A 753 -30.34 11.42 28.76
C ALA A 753 -29.29 10.29 28.87
N LEU A 754 -27.99 10.61 28.83
CA LEU A 754 -26.93 9.61 28.79
C LEU A 754 -26.96 8.73 30.04
N CYS A 755 -27.01 7.42 29.83
CA CYS A 755 -27.06 6.38 30.87
C CYS A 755 -25.90 5.39 30.74
N VAL A 756 -25.45 5.09 29.52
CA VAL A 756 -24.43 4.07 29.24
C VAL A 756 -23.30 4.67 28.40
N VAL A 757 -22.06 4.43 28.83
CA VAL A 757 -20.85 4.70 28.07
C VAL A 757 -20.15 3.37 27.82
N GLU A 758 -20.06 2.93 26.58
CA GLU A 758 -19.33 1.74 26.15
C GLU A 758 -18.01 2.15 25.48
N ILE A 759 -16.91 1.53 25.89
CA ILE A 759 -15.61 1.69 25.25
C ILE A 759 -15.26 0.34 24.63
N SER A 760 -15.09 0.30 23.32
CA SER A 760 -14.85 -0.94 22.57
C SER A 760 -13.51 -0.88 21.82
N SER A 761 -12.75 -1.97 21.81
CA SER A 761 -11.51 -2.10 21.03
C SER A 761 -11.42 -3.46 20.36
N ASN A 762 -11.22 -3.49 19.04
CA ASN A 762 -11.08 -4.74 18.28
C ASN A 762 -9.71 -5.43 18.49
N ASN A 763 -8.72 -4.70 19.02
CA ASN A 763 -7.32 -5.15 19.07
C ASN A 763 -6.75 -5.25 20.50
N GLY A 764 -7.60 -5.27 21.53
CA GLY A 764 -7.13 -5.38 22.92
C GLY A 764 -6.48 -4.10 23.47
N GLY A 765 -6.95 -2.92 23.06
CA GLY A 765 -6.36 -1.63 23.43
C GLY A 765 -6.49 -1.27 24.91
N SER A 766 -5.56 -0.45 25.40
CA SER A 766 -5.69 0.23 26.68
C SER A 766 -6.16 1.68 26.50
N VAL A 767 -6.96 2.15 27.46
CA VAL A 767 -7.56 3.49 27.46
C VAL A 767 -7.13 4.22 28.72
N GLY A 768 -6.43 5.34 28.56
CA GLY A 768 -5.99 6.16 29.67
C GLY A 768 -7.17 6.76 30.44
N VAL A 769 -7.16 6.65 31.78
CA VAL A 769 -8.20 7.22 32.65
C VAL A 769 -8.36 8.73 32.44
N THR A 770 -7.27 9.45 32.18
CA THR A 770 -7.30 10.90 31.95
C THR A 770 -8.07 11.28 30.70
N TRP A 771 -7.86 10.55 29.60
CA TRP A 771 -8.61 10.73 28.36
C TRP A 771 -10.10 10.42 28.59
N LEU A 772 -10.40 9.32 29.28
CA LEU A 772 -11.77 8.94 29.59
C LEU A 772 -12.46 9.96 30.50
N ALA A 773 -11.75 10.49 31.51
CA ALA A 773 -12.24 11.57 32.36
C ALA A 773 -12.51 12.86 31.56
N GLY A 774 -11.63 13.17 30.59
CA GLY A 774 -11.85 14.26 29.63
C GLY A 774 -13.14 14.04 28.83
N LEU A 775 -13.26 12.91 28.15
CA LEU A 775 -14.46 12.52 27.39
C LEU A 775 -15.74 12.64 28.23
N LEU A 776 -15.72 12.16 29.47
CA LEU A 776 -16.86 12.23 30.40
C LEU A 776 -17.17 13.67 30.84
N GLY A 777 -16.13 14.45 31.17
CA GLY A 777 -16.28 15.86 31.49
C GLY A 777 -16.92 16.66 30.33
N HIS A 778 -16.56 16.32 29.09
CA HIS A 778 -17.10 16.94 27.89
C HIS A 778 -18.52 16.45 27.53
N THR A 779 -18.84 15.17 27.72
CA THR A 779 -20.18 14.61 27.40
C THR A 779 -21.25 14.95 28.44
N LEU A 780 -20.87 15.03 29.72
CA LEU A 780 -21.80 15.22 30.84
C LEU A 780 -21.91 16.68 31.28
N GLY A 781 -20.96 17.51 30.88
CA GLY A 781 -20.74 18.84 31.45
C GLY A 781 -20.14 18.77 32.85
N ALA A 782 -19.38 19.80 33.23
CA ALA A 782 -18.52 19.82 34.42
C ALA A 782 -19.20 19.66 35.81
N ARG A 783 -20.53 19.44 35.89
CA ARG A 783 -21.29 19.49 37.16
C ARG A 783 -22.36 18.42 37.37
N ALA A 784 -22.56 17.48 36.45
CA ALA A 784 -23.63 16.49 36.60
C ALA A 784 -23.12 15.18 37.22
N ARG A 785 -23.34 14.96 38.52
CA ARG A 785 -23.24 13.62 39.13
C ARG A 785 -24.44 12.78 38.65
N ARG A 786 -24.26 12.05 37.56
CA ARG A 786 -25.27 11.11 37.04
C ARG A 786 -24.88 9.68 37.39
N ARG A 787 -25.88 8.80 37.48
CA ARG A 787 -25.67 7.36 37.61
C ARG A 787 -25.44 6.79 36.22
N LEU A 788 -24.19 6.74 35.77
CA LEU A 788 -23.81 6.15 34.49
C LEU A 788 -23.32 4.72 34.68
N SER A 789 -23.54 3.88 33.66
CA SER A 789 -22.92 2.57 33.52
C SER A 789 -21.75 2.66 32.54
N LEU A 790 -20.56 2.23 32.96
CA LEU A 790 -19.40 2.07 32.08
C LEU A 790 -19.31 0.62 31.62
N VAL A 791 -19.29 0.39 30.30
CA VAL A 791 -19.09 -0.91 29.67
C VAL A 791 -17.73 -0.91 28.99
N LEU A 792 -16.86 -1.86 29.32
CA LEU A 792 -15.60 -2.07 28.61
C LEU A 792 -15.69 -3.36 27.80
N ASP A 793 -15.51 -3.25 26.49
CA ASP A 793 -15.56 -4.36 25.53
C ASP A 793 -14.20 -4.50 24.83
N GLY A 794 -13.45 -5.54 25.18
CA GLY A 794 -12.13 -5.78 24.58
C GLY A 794 -11.06 -4.71 24.88
N CYS A 795 -11.23 -3.89 25.92
CA CYS A 795 -10.26 -2.87 26.32
C CYS A 795 -9.95 -2.87 27.83
N ASN A 796 -8.75 -2.39 28.19
CA ASN A 796 -8.32 -2.20 29.59
C ASN A 796 -8.23 -0.72 29.94
N ILE A 797 -8.50 -0.34 31.19
CA ILE A 797 -8.28 1.03 31.68
C ILE A 797 -6.87 1.15 32.25
N GLU A 798 -6.11 2.16 31.80
CA GLU A 798 -4.78 2.49 32.31
C GLU A 798 -4.81 3.77 33.16
N GLY A 799 -4.32 3.69 34.40
CA GLY A 799 -4.23 4.82 35.33
C GLY A 799 -5.01 4.60 36.63
N ASP A 800 -5.08 5.62 37.47
CA ASP A 800 -5.87 5.57 38.72
C ASP A 800 -7.36 5.72 38.39
N PRO A 801 -8.16 4.65 38.47
CA PRO A 801 -9.55 4.72 38.06
C PRO A 801 -10.35 5.64 38.98
N ASN A 802 -9.89 5.98 40.21
CA ASN A 802 -10.57 6.89 41.15
C ASN A 802 -10.92 8.25 40.52
N LEU A 803 -10.19 8.68 39.49
CA LEU A 803 -10.47 9.89 38.73
C LEU A 803 -11.80 9.85 37.97
N ILE A 804 -12.31 8.65 37.64
CA ILE A 804 -13.56 8.47 36.89
C ILE A 804 -14.69 7.86 37.71
N TRP A 805 -14.43 7.17 38.83
CA TRP A 805 -15.50 6.56 39.66
C TRP A 805 -16.52 7.58 40.16
N GLY A 806 -16.14 8.85 40.31
CA GLY A 806 -17.07 9.92 40.68
C GLY A 806 -18.21 10.16 39.67
N TYR A 807 -18.08 9.64 38.43
CA TYR A 807 -19.06 9.77 37.36
C TYR A 807 -19.96 8.54 37.17
N PHE A 808 -19.59 7.38 37.73
CA PHE A 808 -20.27 6.11 37.45
C PHE A 808 -20.95 5.55 38.69
N ALA A 809 -22.15 4.99 38.51
CA ALA A 809 -22.83 4.25 39.57
C ALA A 809 -22.42 2.77 39.54
N ASP A 810 -22.26 2.22 38.34
CA ASP A 810 -21.91 0.82 38.11
C ASP A 810 -20.86 0.75 36.98
N VAL A 811 -19.91 -0.19 37.11
CA VAL A 811 -18.89 -0.48 36.09
C VAL A 811 -18.98 -1.96 35.76
N SER A 812 -19.34 -2.28 34.52
CA SER A 812 -19.44 -3.66 34.03
C SER A 812 -18.32 -3.96 33.05
N LEU A 813 -17.51 -4.97 33.36
CA LEU A 813 -16.49 -5.50 32.46
C LEU A 813 -17.11 -6.63 31.62
N VAL A 814 -17.13 -6.49 30.30
CA VAL A 814 -17.57 -7.55 29.40
C VAL A 814 -16.31 -8.27 28.89
N PRO A 815 -16.01 -9.49 29.36
CA PRO A 815 -14.87 -10.23 28.85
C PRO A 815 -15.05 -10.54 27.37
N HIS A 816 -13.98 -10.36 26.58
CA HIS A 816 -13.98 -10.48 25.12
C HIS A 816 -14.51 -11.84 24.62
N ASP A 817 -14.39 -12.90 25.42
CA ASP A 817 -14.83 -14.27 25.06
C ASP A 817 -16.34 -14.53 25.24
N ALA A 818 -17.12 -13.55 25.73
CA ALA A 818 -18.54 -13.73 26.06
C ALA A 818 -19.55 -13.29 24.96
N ARG A 819 -19.07 -12.76 23.82
CA ARG A 819 -19.88 -12.41 22.64
C ARG A 819 -19.58 -13.36 21.49
#